data_AF-A0A2S4PQU8-F1
#
_entry.id   AF-A0A2S4PQU8-F1
#
_cell.length_a   1.000
_cell.length_b   1.000
_cell.length_c   1.000
_cell.angle_alpha   90.00
_cell.angle_beta   90.00
_cell.angle_gamma   90.00
#
_symmetry.space_group_name_H-M   'P 1'
#
loop_
_entity.id
_entity.type
_entity.pdbx_description
1 polymer ?
#
loop_
_entity_poly.entity_id
_entity_poly.type
_entity_poly.pdbx_seq_one_letter_code
_entity_poly.pdbx_strand_id
1 'polypeptide(L)'
;MADNYGAREQTPAINSRHLEKNPMTNWIYDFFLWIFSIMIDLFFREVHPRGSWKVPRKGPIILVAAPHANQFVDPLILMKTLRNDCRRRASFLIAAKSMDRWLIGWFARKVGAMPVARALDMVRPADGTIYMPKPDDDPLLIRGFGTKFGTKQANIGDLLVLPIVHGVAANAEIAEIISLEEVRLKKPFRDRAAVIQLTPPKNLNDSGVENLSNSTETVFRGSPFKIAPKVDQTKVYDAVFDRLRSGGAVGIFPEGGSHDRTELLPLKAGVAIMALGALAADPNSNLKIIPCGLNYFHAHKFRSRAVIEFGNPIDIPKELVELYRNGERREAVGKLLETVYQSLVAVTVTSPDYDTLMLIQAARRLYNPTGRHLPLPMVVELNRRLVKGYTHYKNDPRVVSLQKAVTNYNKQLRYMNIKDHQVEYAKHSIPKIIPLLLYRLGKISILSIGVLPGLVLFSPVFVASKVISIKKSREALASSTVKLQGRDVVATWKLLVALIFTPILYNVYTFMLAYWTYRNRIQGYVPQWVPLKAVVLFGYIIFPAITFAALRFGEVGMDVVKSLRPLLLSLYPASSNSIRKLKERREKLSAQVTNVINTLGPEVFPDFDASRIVADPFVFEGSSPITPTRMEFHRRGSDHSSISEMEWPGFYKISTDYVMNRMNGHLPRSESLSNLGNISLFATRPPSRSRSRSSSRGEAISCETFPLQSLSTLDSASGLEVVSSKIRDAMRERRLQRRKTIEGIRSEDARDENYESSEKEISLEKDEGIDT
;
A
#
# COMPACT_ATOMS: atom_id res chain seq x y z
N MET A 1 -31.16 -36.42 56.29
CA MET A 1 -29.75 -36.01 56.18
C MET A 1 -29.12 -36.91 55.13
N ALA A 2 -29.31 -36.61 53.84
CA ALA A 2 -28.51 -35.70 53.02
C ALA A 2 -27.08 -36.25 52.80
N ASP A 3 -26.80 -36.88 51.64
CA ASP A 3 -25.99 -36.26 50.58
C ASP A 3 -25.58 -37.22 49.44
N ASN A 4 -25.37 -36.58 48.28
CA ASN A 4 -24.59 -36.99 47.10
C ASN A 4 -25.23 -37.83 45.98
N TYR A 5 -26.07 -37.14 45.20
CA TYR A 5 -26.18 -37.34 43.75
C TYR A 5 -25.03 -36.61 43.03
N GLY A 6 -24.10 -37.35 42.44
CA GLY A 6 -23.12 -36.84 41.48
C GLY A 6 -23.74 -36.73 40.09
N ALA A 7 -24.45 -35.63 39.81
CA ALA A 7 -24.84 -35.27 38.45
C ALA A 7 -23.66 -34.56 37.78
N ARG A 8 -23.02 -35.23 36.81
CA ARG A 8 -22.11 -34.59 35.86
C ARG A 8 -22.89 -33.53 35.08
N GLU A 9 -22.65 -32.25 35.37
CA GLU A 9 -23.05 -31.16 34.50
C GLU A 9 -22.40 -31.36 33.13
N GLN A 10 -23.22 -31.75 32.15
CA GLN A 10 -22.87 -31.69 30.76
C GLN A 10 -22.67 -30.21 30.39
N THR A 11 -21.43 -29.77 30.30
CA THR A 11 -21.08 -28.60 29.49
C THR A 11 -21.71 -28.79 28.10
N PRO A 12 -22.60 -27.90 27.62
CA PRO A 12 -23.16 -28.04 26.30
C PRO A 12 -22.01 -27.87 25.31
N ALA A 13 -21.64 -28.94 24.63
CA ALA A 13 -20.78 -28.86 23.48
C ALA A 13 -21.48 -27.97 22.44
N ILE A 14 -21.02 -26.73 22.30
CA ILE A 14 -21.41 -25.83 21.20
C ILE A 14 -20.75 -26.38 19.92
N ASN A 15 -21.28 -27.51 19.44
CA ASN A 15 -21.01 -28.11 18.16
C ASN A 15 -22.25 -27.91 17.26
N SER A 16 -22.85 -26.72 17.27
CA SER A 16 -23.62 -26.29 16.13
C SER A 16 -22.62 -26.03 15.00
N ARG A 17 -22.50 -27.00 14.07
CA ARG A 17 -21.84 -26.77 12.78
C ARG A 17 -22.64 -25.66 12.08
N HIS A 18 -22.25 -24.40 12.31
CA HIS A 18 -22.77 -23.28 11.53
C HIS A 18 -22.44 -23.55 10.06
N LEU A 19 -23.46 -23.84 9.26
CA LEU A 19 -23.33 -24.01 7.83
C LEU A 19 -23.03 -22.65 7.21
N GLU A 20 -21.86 -22.51 6.61
CA GLU A 20 -21.49 -21.34 5.81
C GLU A 20 -22.61 -21.07 4.80
N LYS A 21 -23.26 -19.89 4.88
CA LYS A 21 -24.46 -19.58 4.09
C LYS A 21 -24.20 -19.60 2.58
N ASN A 22 -22.97 -19.32 2.16
CA ASN A 22 -22.50 -19.38 0.76
C ASN A 22 -21.20 -20.19 0.68
N PRO A 23 -21.27 -21.53 0.73
CA PRO A 23 -20.07 -22.35 0.71
C PRO A 23 -19.39 -22.24 -0.66
N MET A 24 -18.11 -21.90 -0.65
CA MET A 24 -17.32 -21.75 -1.87
C MET A 24 -17.17 -23.12 -2.57
N THR A 25 -17.52 -23.17 -3.85
CA THR A 25 -17.31 -24.37 -4.67
C THR A 25 -15.94 -24.30 -5.35
N ASN A 26 -14.97 -25.07 -4.84
CA ASN A 26 -13.55 -24.99 -5.26
C ASN A 26 -13.31 -25.08 -6.77
N TRP A 27 -13.98 -26.01 -7.46
CA TRP A 27 -13.79 -26.19 -8.90
C TRP A 27 -14.45 -25.08 -9.72
N ILE A 28 -15.62 -24.57 -9.30
CA ILE A 28 -16.27 -23.41 -9.95
C ILE A 28 -15.41 -22.17 -9.74
N TYR A 29 -14.86 -21.98 -8.54
CA TYR A 29 -13.92 -20.90 -8.25
C TYR A 29 -12.73 -20.95 -9.19
N ASP A 30 -12.08 -22.11 -9.32
CA ASP A 30 -10.89 -22.27 -10.16
C ASP A 30 -11.20 -22.10 -11.64
N PHE A 31 -12.33 -22.62 -12.12
CA PHE A 31 -12.77 -22.47 -13.51
C PHE A 31 -13.12 -21.00 -13.83
N PHE A 32 -13.89 -20.35 -12.96
CA PHE A 32 -14.19 -18.92 -13.06
C PHE A 32 -12.89 -18.12 -13.08
N LEU A 33 -12.00 -18.37 -12.12
CA LEU A 33 -10.74 -17.67 -12.03
C LEU A 33 -9.83 -17.92 -13.24
N TRP A 34 -9.86 -19.11 -13.84
CA TRP A 34 -9.13 -19.42 -15.06
C TRP A 34 -9.62 -18.58 -16.25
N ILE A 35 -10.93 -18.48 -16.48
CA ILE A 35 -11.52 -17.62 -17.53
C ILE A 35 -11.08 -16.16 -17.33
N PHE A 36 -11.28 -15.63 -16.12
CA PHE A 36 -10.91 -14.25 -15.83
C PHE A 36 -9.39 -14.03 -15.81
N SER A 37 -8.59 -15.06 -15.53
CA SER A 37 -7.13 -14.97 -15.60
C SER A 37 -6.66 -14.72 -17.03
N ILE A 38 -7.28 -15.36 -18.03
CA ILE A 38 -7.03 -15.09 -19.45
C ILE A 38 -7.36 -13.63 -19.76
N MET A 39 -8.51 -13.14 -19.31
CA MET A 39 -8.91 -11.75 -19.52
C MET A 39 -7.94 -10.76 -18.87
N ILE A 40 -7.50 -11.02 -17.65
CA ILE A 40 -6.49 -10.22 -16.95
C ILE A 40 -5.15 -10.24 -17.69
N ASP A 41 -4.70 -11.38 -18.21
CA ASP A 41 -3.45 -11.48 -18.99
C ASP A 41 -3.53 -10.81 -20.36
N LEU A 42 -4.73 -10.74 -20.94
CA LEU A 42 -4.98 -9.96 -22.15
C LEU A 42 -5.04 -8.46 -21.86
N PHE A 43 -5.63 -8.05 -20.74
CA PHE A 43 -5.77 -6.64 -20.38
C PHE A 43 -4.50 -6.04 -19.78
N PHE A 44 -3.84 -6.71 -18.85
CA PHE A 44 -2.60 -6.25 -18.24
C PHE A 44 -1.41 -6.93 -18.89
N ARG A 45 -0.39 -6.13 -19.21
CA ARG A 45 0.83 -6.65 -19.80
C ARG A 45 1.57 -7.58 -18.88
N GLU A 46 1.61 -7.19 -17.61
CA GLU A 46 2.29 -7.92 -16.57
C GLU A 46 1.61 -7.58 -15.24
N VAL A 47 1.30 -8.63 -14.48
CA VAL A 47 0.91 -8.54 -13.08
C VAL A 47 2.01 -9.23 -12.28
N HIS A 48 2.82 -8.45 -11.58
CA HIS A 48 3.96 -8.98 -10.85
C HIS A 48 3.66 -9.08 -9.34
N PRO A 49 3.58 -10.29 -8.77
CA PRO A 49 3.46 -10.45 -7.32
C PRO A 49 4.80 -10.26 -6.60
N ARG A 50 4.77 -9.63 -5.43
CA ARG A 50 5.92 -9.39 -4.55
C ARG A 50 5.53 -9.75 -3.13
N GLY A 51 6.39 -10.45 -2.41
CA GLY A 51 6.11 -10.83 -1.02
C GLY A 51 5.06 -11.94 -0.89
N SER A 52 4.65 -12.62 -1.97
CA SER A 52 3.64 -13.69 -1.91
C SER A 52 4.02 -14.82 -0.95
N TRP A 53 5.32 -15.09 -0.78
CA TRP A 53 5.84 -16.07 0.19
C TRP A 53 5.56 -15.70 1.65
N LYS A 54 5.24 -14.44 1.96
CA LYS A 54 4.89 -13.99 3.31
C LYS A 54 3.47 -14.37 3.70
N VAL A 55 2.61 -14.69 2.72
CA VAL A 55 1.21 -15.06 2.96
C VAL A 55 1.17 -16.48 3.52
N PRO A 56 0.62 -16.70 4.74
CA PRO A 56 0.46 -18.03 5.30
C PRO A 56 -0.38 -18.92 4.39
N ARG A 57 0.10 -20.12 4.07
CA ARG A 57 -0.59 -21.07 3.18
C ARG A 57 -1.80 -21.77 3.82
N LYS A 58 -1.83 -21.83 5.15
CA LYS A 58 -2.89 -22.44 5.97
C LYS A 58 -3.31 -21.47 7.06
N GLY A 59 -4.46 -21.74 7.69
CA GLY A 59 -5.01 -20.93 8.77
C GLY A 59 -5.77 -19.69 8.28
N PRO A 60 -6.58 -19.06 9.14
CA PRO A 60 -7.39 -17.92 8.76
C PRO A 60 -6.56 -16.69 8.45
N ILE A 61 -6.91 -16.00 7.35
CA ILE A 61 -6.31 -14.71 7.00
C ILE A 61 -7.38 -13.70 6.58
N ILE A 62 -7.18 -12.44 6.98
CA ILE A 62 -7.86 -11.29 6.38
C ILE A 62 -6.85 -10.57 5.49
N LEU A 63 -7.06 -10.61 4.18
CA LEU A 63 -6.32 -9.81 3.21
C LEU A 63 -6.94 -8.42 3.16
N VAL A 64 -6.16 -7.41 3.51
CA VAL A 64 -6.56 -6.01 3.46
C VAL A 64 -5.83 -5.38 2.29
N ALA A 65 -6.57 -4.97 1.27
CA ALA A 65 -6.01 -4.47 0.03
C ALA A 65 -6.31 -2.99 -0.19
N ALA A 66 -5.32 -2.24 -0.67
CA ALA A 66 -5.46 -0.83 -1.03
C ALA A 66 -4.38 -0.43 -2.06
N PRO A 67 -4.51 0.70 -2.77
CA PRO A 67 -5.77 1.43 -2.98
C PRO A 67 -6.77 0.59 -3.79
N HIS A 68 -8.07 0.86 -3.66
CA HIS A 68 -9.09 0.22 -4.48
C HIS A 68 -9.30 0.99 -5.80
N ALA A 69 -8.35 0.84 -6.73
CA ALA A 69 -8.33 1.60 -7.98
C ALA A 69 -9.32 1.08 -9.04
N ASN A 70 -9.78 -0.18 -8.97
CA ASN A 70 -10.78 -0.72 -9.88
C ASN A 70 -11.81 -1.59 -9.16
N GLN A 71 -13.08 -1.41 -9.52
CA GLN A 71 -14.18 -2.07 -8.81
C GLN A 71 -14.13 -3.61 -8.82
N PHE A 72 -14.04 -4.25 -10.01
CA PHE A 72 -14.04 -5.72 -10.11
C PHE A 72 -12.67 -6.31 -10.44
N VAL A 73 -11.81 -5.51 -11.08
CA VAL A 73 -10.50 -5.97 -11.52
C VAL A 73 -9.58 -6.22 -10.33
N ASP A 74 -9.62 -5.38 -9.30
CA ASP A 74 -8.76 -5.51 -8.13
C ASP A 74 -8.96 -6.86 -7.39
N PRO A 75 -10.20 -7.27 -7.01
CA PRO A 75 -10.44 -8.60 -6.47
C PRO A 75 -9.95 -9.73 -7.37
N LEU A 76 -10.21 -9.66 -8.69
CA LEU A 76 -9.83 -10.73 -9.62
C LEU A 76 -8.31 -10.93 -9.71
N ILE A 77 -7.55 -9.83 -9.75
CA ILE A 77 -6.08 -9.90 -9.76
C ILE A 77 -5.57 -10.49 -8.45
N LEU A 78 -6.14 -10.13 -7.30
CA LEU A 78 -5.76 -10.69 -6.01
C LEU A 78 -6.15 -12.17 -5.89
N MET A 79 -7.34 -12.56 -6.33
CA MET A 79 -7.77 -13.96 -6.39
C MET A 79 -6.80 -14.79 -7.24
N LYS A 80 -6.45 -14.29 -8.43
CA LYS A 80 -5.50 -14.93 -9.35
C LYS A 80 -4.14 -15.13 -8.68
N THR A 81 -3.62 -14.06 -8.08
CA THR A 81 -2.31 -14.06 -7.46
C THR A 81 -2.25 -14.97 -6.23
N LEU A 82 -3.25 -14.90 -5.36
CA LEU A 82 -3.35 -15.80 -4.21
C LEU A 82 -3.45 -17.26 -4.64
N ARG A 83 -4.19 -17.55 -5.72
CA ARG A 83 -4.34 -18.92 -6.20
C ARG A 83 -3.04 -19.46 -6.79
N ASN A 84 -2.37 -18.68 -7.63
CA ASN A 84 -1.17 -19.12 -8.34
C ASN A 84 0.07 -19.16 -7.43
N ASP A 85 0.32 -18.09 -6.66
CA ASP A 85 1.55 -17.96 -5.87
C ASP A 85 1.41 -18.53 -4.45
N CYS A 86 0.25 -18.32 -3.82
CA CYS A 86 0.03 -18.70 -2.41
C CYS A 86 -0.75 -20.02 -2.27
N ARG A 87 -1.30 -20.56 -3.37
CA ARG A 87 -2.21 -21.73 -3.39
C ARG A 87 -3.45 -21.55 -2.51
N ARG A 88 -3.92 -20.31 -2.34
CA ARG A 88 -5.10 -19.96 -1.53
C ARG A 88 -6.26 -19.47 -2.39
N ARG A 89 -7.48 -19.70 -1.89
CA ARG A 89 -8.70 -19.09 -2.41
C ARG A 89 -9.19 -18.09 -1.38
N ALA A 90 -9.60 -16.92 -1.84
CA ALA A 90 -10.11 -15.86 -0.98
C ALA A 90 -11.54 -15.48 -1.36
N SER A 91 -12.34 -15.26 -0.33
CA SER A 91 -13.71 -14.76 -0.37
C SER A 91 -13.71 -13.26 -0.19
N PHE A 92 -14.12 -12.51 -1.22
CA PHE A 92 -14.14 -11.05 -1.14
C PHE A 92 -15.51 -10.53 -0.69
N LEU A 93 -15.50 -9.41 0.02
CA LEU A 93 -16.69 -8.62 0.28
C LEU A 93 -17.19 -7.97 -1.01
N ILE A 94 -18.49 -8.06 -1.28
CA ILE A 94 -19.15 -7.49 -2.47
C ILE A 94 -20.39 -6.70 -2.06
N ALA A 95 -20.70 -5.60 -2.74
CA ALA A 95 -21.93 -4.85 -2.48
C ALA A 95 -23.17 -5.74 -2.64
N ALA A 96 -24.09 -5.71 -1.68
CA ALA A 96 -25.31 -6.53 -1.70
C ALA A 96 -26.12 -6.33 -3.00
N LYS A 97 -26.22 -5.09 -3.50
CA LYS A 97 -26.87 -4.77 -4.78
C LYS A 97 -26.28 -5.50 -5.99
N SER A 98 -25.01 -5.90 -5.95
CA SER A 98 -24.40 -6.71 -7.01
C SER A 98 -24.84 -8.17 -6.97
N MET A 99 -25.27 -8.66 -5.82
CA MET A 99 -25.77 -10.03 -5.63
C MET A 99 -27.18 -10.24 -6.19
N ASP A 100 -27.95 -9.17 -6.35
CA ASP A 100 -29.31 -9.21 -6.92
C ASP A 100 -29.31 -9.36 -8.44
N ARG A 101 -28.16 -9.11 -9.09
CA ARG A 101 -28.00 -9.29 -10.52
C ARG A 101 -27.85 -10.78 -10.82
N TRP A 102 -28.72 -11.33 -11.66
CA TRP A 102 -28.81 -12.79 -11.91
C TRP A 102 -27.44 -13.46 -12.16
N LEU A 103 -26.66 -12.98 -13.13
CA LEU A 103 -25.39 -13.59 -13.50
C LEU A 103 -24.27 -13.29 -12.47
N ILE A 104 -24.12 -12.02 -12.06
CA ILE A 104 -23.07 -11.60 -11.14
C ILE A 104 -23.27 -12.24 -9.77
N GLY A 105 -24.50 -12.22 -9.26
CA GLY A 105 -24.87 -12.82 -7.98
C GLY A 105 -24.73 -14.35 -7.98
N TRP A 106 -25.06 -15.02 -9.09
CA TRP A 106 -24.85 -16.47 -9.18
C TRP A 106 -23.36 -16.83 -9.05
N PHE A 107 -22.48 -16.21 -9.83
CA PHE A 107 -21.03 -16.45 -9.73
C PHE A 107 -20.47 -16.02 -8.37
N ALA A 108 -20.86 -14.84 -7.87
CA ALA A 108 -20.42 -14.31 -6.59
C ALA A 108 -20.72 -15.28 -5.43
N ARG A 109 -21.92 -15.88 -5.39
CA ARG A 109 -22.25 -16.92 -4.40
C ARG A 109 -21.37 -18.16 -4.54
N LYS A 110 -21.11 -18.63 -5.77
CA LYS A 110 -20.29 -19.84 -6.01
C LYS A 110 -18.81 -19.66 -5.70
N VAL A 111 -18.27 -18.46 -5.86
CA VAL A 111 -16.90 -18.13 -5.45
C VAL A 111 -16.78 -17.77 -3.96
N GLY A 112 -17.88 -17.83 -3.20
CA GLY A 112 -17.92 -17.54 -1.77
C GLY A 112 -17.80 -16.06 -1.43
N ALA A 113 -18.23 -15.16 -2.31
CA ALA A 113 -18.28 -13.73 -2.01
C ALA A 113 -19.35 -13.41 -0.96
N MET A 114 -19.07 -12.44 -0.10
CA MET A 114 -19.92 -12.10 1.04
C MET A 114 -20.60 -10.75 0.81
N PRO A 115 -21.95 -10.68 0.82
CA PRO A 115 -22.68 -9.45 0.59
C PRO A 115 -22.46 -8.44 1.72
N VAL A 116 -22.21 -7.19 1.37
CA VAL A 116 -22.18 -6.05 2.29
C VAL A 116 -23.26 -5.08 1.88
N ALA A 117 -24.24 -4.89 2.75
CA ALA A 117 -25.30 -3.90 2.55
C ALA A 117 -24.83 -2.53 3.06
N ARG A 118 -25.11 -1.48 2.28
CA ARG A 118 -24.90 -0.09 2.68
C ARG A 118 -26.24 0.62 2.64
N ALA A 119 -26.52 1.45 3.65
CA ALA A 119 -27.79 2.18 3.74
C ALA A 119 -28.03 3.00 2.46
N LEU A 120 -26.98 3.68 1.96
CA LEU A 120 -27.01 4.50 0.75
C LEU A 120 -27.33 3.71 -0.54
N ASP A 121 -27.21 2.38 -0.56
CA ASP A 121 -27.58 1.57 -1.73
C ASP A 121 -29.09 1.27 -1.78
N MET A 122 -29.81 1.49 -0.67
CA MET A 122 -31.25 1.19 -0.47
C MET A 122 -32.09 2.46 -0.30
N VAL A 123 -31.59 3.58 -0.83
CA VAL A 123 -32.25 4.89 -0.72
C VAL A 123 -33.56 4.88 -1.51
N ARG A 124 -34.64 5.29 -0.86
CA ARG A 124 -35.97 5.47 -1.44
C ARG A 124 -36.42 6.92 -1.36
N PRO A 125 -37.17 7.45 -2.36
CA PRO A 125 -37.78 8.77 -2.24
C PRO A 125 -38.75 8.79 -1.05
N ALA A 126 -38.81 9.94 -0.39
CA ALA A 126 -39.68 10.18 0.74
C ALA A 126 -40.76 11.20 0.33
N ASP A 127 -41.97 11.04 0.86
CA ASP A 127 -43.06 11.99 0.67
C ASP A 127 -42.84 13.28 1.46
N GLY A 128 -43.22 14.41 0.88
CA GLY A 128 -43.06 15.72 1.51
C GLY A 128 -41.64 16.30 1.41
N THR A 129 -41.42 17.36 2.16
CA THR A 129 -40.16 18.10 2.21
C THR A 129 -39.74 18.33 3.65
N ILE A 130 -38.45 18.58 3.89
CA ILE A 130 -37.90 18.85 5.22
C ILE A 130 -37.16 20.19 5.28
N TYR A 131 -37.17 20.79 6.46
CA TYR A 131 -36.44 22.02 6.75
C TYR A 131 -35.95 22.01 8.21
N MET A 132 -35.01 22.91 8.47
CA MET A 132 -34.43 23.13 9.79
C MET A 132 -35.00 24.43 10.36
N PRO A 133 -35.88 24.37 11.39
CA PRO A 133 -36.56 25.56 11.92
C PRO A 133 -35.59 26.51 12.65
N LYS A 134 -34.56 25.97 13.33
CA LYS A 134 -33.62 26.75 14.14
C LYS A 134 -32.19 26.23 13.96
N PRO A 135 -31.48 26.63 12.89
CA PRO A 135 -30.13 26.11 12.62
C PRO A 135 -29.08 26.55 13.65
N ASP A 136 -29.23 27.76 14.20
CA ASP A 136 -28.26 28.33 15.16
C ASP A 136 -28.52 27.84 16.60
N ASP A 137 -29.78 27.65 17.00
CA ASP A 137 -30.15 27.21 18.36
C ASP A 137 -30.29 25.68 18.51
N ASP A 138 -30.97 24.99 17.59
CA ASP A 138 -31.19 23.53 17.65
C ASP A 138 -30.98 22.86 16.27
N PRO A 139 -29.72 22.64 15.85
CA PRO A 139 -29.38 22.07 14.54
C PRO A 139 -29.75 20.57 14.42
N LEU A 140 -30.28 19.95 15.48
CA LEU A 140 -30.70 18.55 15.49
C LEU A 140 -32.18 18.38 15.17
N LEU A 141 -32.99 19.42 15.30
CA LEU A 141 -34.43 19.36 15.05
C LEU A 141 -34.71 19.56 13.56
N ILE A 142 -35.46 18.63 12.97
CA ILE A 142 -35.93 18.71 11.59
C ILE A 142 -37.45 18.64 11.58
N ARG A 143 -38.06 19.55 10.83
CA ARG A 143 -39.50 19.58 10.55
C ARG A 143 -39.77 19.23 9.10
N GLY A 144 -40.90 18.58 8.86
CA GLY A 144 -41.35 18.22 7.53
C GLY A 144 -42.70 18.83 7.18
N PHE A 145 -42.90 19.13 5.90
CA PHE A 145 -44.21 19.49 5.35
C PHE A 145 -44.77 18.29 4.59
N GLY A 146 -45.95 17.80 5.00
CA GLY A 146 -46.59 16.65 4.36
C GLY A 146 -45.79 15.35 4.50
N THR A 147 -44.92 15.27 5.49
CA THR A 147 -44.16 14.06 5.84
C THR A 147 -44.98 13.18 6.78
N LYS A 148 -44.69 11.87 6.79
CA LYS A 148 -45.33 10.87 7.66
C LYS A 148 -44.26 10.03 8.36
N PHE A 149 -43.42 10.68 9.17
CA PHE A 149 -42.41 9.99 9.96
C PHE A 149 -43.06 8.96 10.90
N GLY A 150 -42.43 7.79 11.06
CA GLY A 150 -42.96 6.69 11.87
C GLY A 150 -43.99 5.78 11.17
N THR A 151 -44.76 6.27 10.19
CA THR A 151 -45.75 5.45 9.45
C THR A 151 -45.16 4.94 8.13
N LYS A 152 -44.37 3.85 8.20
CA LYS A 152 -43.72 3.15 7.08
C LYS A 152 -42.70 3.96 6.26
N GLN A 153 -42.66 5.30 6.38
CA GLN A 153 -41.78 6.19 5.63
C GLN A 153 -40.37 6.27 6.24
N ALA A 154 -40.25 6.55 7.54
CA ALA A 154 -38.99 6.60 8.27
C ALA A 154 -39.10 5.92 9.64
N ASN A 155 -38.07 5.17 10.03
CA ASN A 155 -37.95 4.57 11.34
C ASN A 155 -36.75 5.14 12.11
N ILE A 156 -36.72 4.91 13.43
CA ILE A 156 -35.58 5.29 14.27
C ILE A 156 -34.30 4.62 13.76
N GLY A 157 -33.25 5.40 13.59
CA GLY A 157 -31.95 4.97 13.06
C GLY A 157 -31.83 4.96 11.54
N ASP A 158 -32.89 5.30 10.79
CA ASP A 158 -32.79 5.53 9.35
C ASP A 158 -32.00 6.82 9.04
N LEU A 159 -31.44 6.90 7.84
CA LEU A 159 -30.72 8.08 7.35
C LEU A 159 -31.64 8.96 6.51
N LEU A 160 -31.70 10.25 6.84
CA LEU A 160 -32.20 11.29 5.94
C LEU A 160 -31.09 11.65 4.95
N VAL A 161 -31.40 11.63 3.66
CA VAL A 161 -30.45 11.90 2.57
C VAL A 161 -30.97 13.07 1.74
N LEU A 162 -30.18 14.13 1.67
CA LEU A 162 -30.53 15.33 0.90
C LEU A 162 -30.13 15.18 -0.58
N PRO A 163 -30.81 15.92 -1.48
CA PRO A 163 -30.37 16.12 -2.86
C PRO A 163 -28.94 16.63 -2.92
N ILE A 164 -28.23 16.26 -3.98
CA ILE A 164 -26.86 16.70 -4.18
C ILE A 164 -26.87 18.15 -4.66
N VAL A 165 -26.26 19.04 -3.90
CA VAL A 165 -26.09 20.47 -4.23
C VAL A 165 -24.59 20.77 -4.29
N HIS A 166 -24.13 21.41 -5.37
CA HIS A 166 -22.70 21.67 -5.64
C HIS A 166 -21.78 20.44 -5.52
N GLY A 167 -22.29 19.25 -5.85
CA GLY A 167 -21.53 17.99 -5.81
C GLY A 167 -21.36 17.40 -4.40
N VAL A 168 -22.02 17.94 -3.38
CA VAL A 168 -21.97 17.45 -1.99
C VAL A 168 -23.25 16.69 -1.67
N ALA A 169 -23.12 15.47 -1.16
CA ALA A 169 -24.22 14.62 -0.72
C ALA A 169 -24.25 14.60 0.80
N ALA A 170 -25.29 15.19 1.41
CA ALA A 170 -25.42 15.27 2.85
C ALA A 170 -26.41 14.24 3.39
N ASN A 171 -26.10 13.67 4.56
CA ASN A 171 -26.97 12.73 5.25
C ASN A 171 -26.85 12.84 6.78
N ALA A 172 -27.91 12.46 7.49
CA ALA A 172 -27.95 12.46 8.95
C ALA A 172 -28.82 11.30 9.48
N GLU A 173 -28.45 10.73 10.63
CA GLU A 173 -29.16 9.61 11.29
C GLU A 173 -30.27 10.14 12.21
N ILE A 174 -31.47 9.57 12.10
CA ILE A 174 -32.61 9.86 12.98
C ILE A 174 -32.37 9.20 14.34
N ALA A 175 -32.30 10.00 15.40
CA ALA A 175 -32.23 9.52 16.78
C ALA A 175 -33.62 9.19 17.32
N GLU A 176 -34.59 10.07 17.06
CA GLU A 176 -35.93 9.98 17.63
C GLU A 176 -36.96 10.56 16.65
N ILE A 177 -38.17 9.99 16.68
CA ILE A 177 -39.32 10.50 15.92
C ILE A 177 -40.28 11.10 16.95
N ILE A 178 -40.43 12.43 16.91
CA ILE A 178 -41.25 13.18 17.87
C ILE A 178 -42.72 13.16 17.41
N SER A 179 -42.94 13.37 16.11
CA SER A 179 -44.29 13.35 15.51
C SER A 179 -44.23 12.89 14.05
N LEU A 180 -45.38 12.85 13.37
CA LEU A 180 -45.45 12.56 11.92
C LEU A 180 -44.66 13.59 11.08
N GLU A 181 -44.43 14.79 11.61
CA GLU A 181 -43.76 15.90 10.92
C GLU A 181 -42.47 16.35 11.61
N GLU A 182 -42.10 15.77 12.74
CA GLU A 182 -40.93 16.19 13.51
C GLU A 182 -40.02 15.02 13.87
N VAL A 183 -38.72 15.17 13.57
CA VAL A 183 -37.69 14.20 13.93
C VAL A 183 -36.48 14.89 14.52
N ARG A 184 -35.79 14.18 15.43
CA ARG A 184 -34.53 14.62 16.02
C ARG A 184 -33.39 13.80 15.46
N LEU A 185 -32.33 14.47 15.01
CA LEU A 185 -31.13 13.86 14.50
C LEU A 185 -30.17 13.48 15.64
N LYS A 186 -29.38 12.44 15.42
CA LYS A 186 -28.33 12.03 16.36
C LYS A 186 -27.11 12.94 16.32
N LYS A 187 -26.83 13.50 15.15
CA LYS A 187 -25.75 14.45 14.87
C LYS A 187 -26.25 15.45 13.83
N PRO A 188 -25.79 16.71 13.89
CA PRO A 188 -26.18 17.69 12.89
C PRO A 188 -25.59 17.32 11.52
N PHE A 189 -26.17 17.86 10.46
CA PHE A 189 -25.57 17.78 9.13
C PHE A 189 -24.18 18.41 9.16
N ARG A 190 -23.16 17.67 8.72
CA ARG A 190 -21.76 18.14 8.75
C ARG A 190 -21.48 19.22 7.71
N ASP A 191 -22.18 19.16 6.59
CA ASP A 191 -21.90 20.00 5.42
C ASP A 191 -22.68 21.31 5.50
N ARG A 192 -21.99 22.45 5.35
CA ARG A 192 -22.61 23.78 5.33
C ARG A 192 -23.67 23.93 4.23
N ALA A 193 -23.45 23.27 3.09
CA ALA A 193 -24.42 23.25 1.99
C ALA A 193 -25.77 22.64 2.39
N ALA A 194 -25.76 21.62 3.26
CA ALA A 194 -26.97 20.99 3.78
C ALA A 194 -27.74 21.93 4.71
N VAL A 195 -27.02 22.66 5.57
CA VAL A 195 -27.61 23.63 6.48
C VAL A 195 -28.26 24.76 5.67
N ILE A 196 -27.56 25.31 4.67
CA ILE A 196 -28.11 26.34 3.76
C ILE A 196 -29.36 25.83 3.04
N GLN A 197 -29.31 24.59 2.53
CA GLN A 197 -30.43 23.97 1.82
C GLN A 197 -31.68 23.76 2.69
N LEU A 198 -31.50 23.55 3.99
CA LEU A 198 -32.58 23.29 4.95
C LEU A 198 -33.04 24.55 5.68
N THR A 199 -32.30 25.65 5.59
CA THR A 199 -32.58 26.89 6.31
C THR A 199 -33.38 27.84 5.41
N PRO A 200 -34.51 28.40 5.88
CA PRO A 200 -35.20 29.45 5.15
C PRO A 200 -34.28 30.68 4.97
N PRO A 201 -34.32 31.38 3.83
CA PRO A 201 -33.53 32.60 3.66
C PRO A 201 -33.90 33.59 4.76
N LYS A 202 -32.91 34.02 5.57
CA LYS A 202 -33.10 35.17 6.45
C LYS A 202 -33.26 36.40 5.54
N ASN A 203 -34.36 37.15 5.68
CA ASN A 203 -34.45 38.48 5.09
C ASN A 203 -33.21 39.27 5.54
N LEU A 204 -32.38 39.68 4.59
CA LEU A 204 -31.16 40.44 4.82
C LEU A 204 -31.54 41.87 5.26
N ASN A 205 -31.74 42.06 6.56
CA ASN A 205 -31.74 43.38 7.16
C ASN A 205 -30.47 43.52 7.98
N ASP A 206 -29.35 43.80 7.32
CA ASP A 206 -28.15 44.43 7.90
C ASP A 206 -27.16 44.81 6.79
N SER A 207 -27.52 45.87 6.05
CA SER A 207 -26.68 46.81 5.27
C SER A 207 -27.52 47.34 4.10
N GLY A 208 -28.10 48.53 4.31
CA GLY A 208 -29.21 49.07 3.52
C GLY A 208 -28.91 49.28 2.04
N VAL A 209 -29.79 48.71 1.20
CA VAL A 209 -30.64 49.42 0.24
C VAL A 209 -31.90 48.56 0.08
N GLU A 210 -33.01 48.99 0.67
CA GLU A 210 -34.34 48.45 0.34
C GLU A 210 -34.86 49.18 -0.88
N ASN A 211 -35.23 48.42 -1.91
CA ASN A 211 -36.37 48.72 -2.78
C ASN A 211 -36.66 47.49 -3.63
N LEU A 212 -37.59 46.65 -3.17
CA LEU A 212 -38.65 46.12 -4.02
C LEU A 212 -39.76 45.52 -3.14
N SER A 213 -40.64 46.41 -2.67
CA SER A 213 -42.00 46.04 -2.32
C SER A 213 -42.67 45.37 -3.53
N ASN A 214 -43.32 44.23 -3.27
CA ASN A 214 -44.15 43.41 -4.17
C ASN A 214 -43.45 42.22 -4.85
N SER A 215 -43.20 41.16 -4.09
CA SER A 215 -43.50 39.78 -4.50
C SER A 215 -43.56 38.87 -3.28
N THR A 216 -44.79 38.55 -2.87
CA THR A 216 -45.26 37.34 -2.18
C THR A 216 -44.26 36.65 -1.23
N GLU A 217 -44.58 36.61 0.07
CA GLU A 217 -43.96 35.70 1.04
C GLU A 217 -43.82 34.30 0.43
N THR A 218 -42.62 33.98 -0.05
CA THR A 218 -42.35 32.65 -0.58
C THR A 218 -42.21 31.75 0.63
N VAL A 219 -43.35 31.22 1.10
CA VAL A 219 -43.40 30.21 2.16
C VAL A 219 -42.35 29.16 1.83
N PHE A 220 -41.28 29.11 2.62
CA PHE A 220 -40.16 28.20 2.37
C PHE A 220 -40.68 26.77 2.52
N ARG A 221 -40.93 26.10 1.40
CA ARG A 221 -41.51 24.75 1.38
C ARG A 221 -40.48 23.65 1.70
N GLY A 222 -39.33 23.99 2.28
CA GLY A 222 -38.27 23.02 2.58
C GLY A 222 -37.64 22.37 1.35
N SER A 223 -36.80 21.38 1.60
CA SER A 223 -36.12 20.60 0.56
C SER A 223 -36.68 19.18 0.44
N PRO A 224 -36.83 18.63 -0.77
CA PRO A 224 -37.17 17.22 -0.93
C PRO A 224 -36.04 16.36 -0.36
N PHE A 225 -36.37 15.16 0.11
CA PHE A 225 -35.39 14.27 0.73
C PHE A 225 -35.65 12.81 0.37
N LYS A 226 -34.67 11.97 0.68
CA LYS A 226 -34.75 10.52 0.53
C LYS A 226 -34.42 9.85 1.86
N ILE A 227 -34.86 8.62 2.03
CA ILE A 227 -34.64 7.84 3.26
C ILE A 227 -33.83 6.61 2.92
N ALA A 228 -32.84 6.31 3.75
CA ALA A 228 -32.01 5.11 3.67
C ALA A 228 -32.20 4.28 4.94
N PRO A 229 -32.65 3.01 4.84
CA PRO A 229 -32.94 2.21 6.03
C PRO A 229 -31.68 1.87 6.82
N LYS A 230 -31.83 1.73 8.14
CA LYS A 230 -30.76 1.20 9.01
C LYS A 230 -30.37 -0.21 8.58
N VAL A 231 -29.07 -0.42 8.34
CA VAL A 231 -28.54 -1.72 7.89
C VAL A 231 -27.99 -2.51 9.05
N ASP A 232 -28.47 -3.73 9.19
CA ASP A 232 -27.90 -4.74 10.08
C ASP A 232 -26.62 -5.34 9.47
N GLN A 233 -25.47 -5.04 10.07
CA GLN A 233 -24.16 -5.54 9.65
C GLN A 233 -23.81 -6.91 10.25
N THR A 234 -24.62 -7.41 11.19
CA THR A 234 -24.35 -8.67 11.92
C THR A 234 -24.21 -9.85 10.97
N LYS A 235 -25.11 -9.93 9.97
CA LYS A 235 -25.09 -10.97 8.93
C LYS A 235 -23.78 -11.04 8.15
N VAL A 236 -23.12 -9.90 7.93
CA VAL A 236 -21.83 -9.85 7.22
C VAL A 236 -20.73 -10.39 8.13
N TYR A 237 -20.74 -9.96 9.40
CA TYR A 237 -19.76 -10.39 10.38
C TYR A 237 -19.86 -11.90 10.65
N ASP A 238 -21.08 -12.44 10.78
CA ASP A 238 -21.30 -13.88 10.96
C ASP A 238 -20.72 -14.69 9.80
N ALA A 239 -21.00 -14.28 8.55
CA ALA A 239 -20.45 -14.94 7.36
C ALA A 239 -18.91 -14.89 7.32
N VAL A 240 -18.32 -13.78 7.75
CA VAL A 240 -16.86 -13.64 7.85
C VAL A 240 -16.30 -14.54 8.96
N PHE A 241 -16.95 -14.59 10.12
CA PHE A 241 -16.52 -15.44 11.23
C PHE A 241 -16.57 -16.92 10.87
N ASP A 242 -17.62 -17.38 10.19
CA ASP A 242 -17.74 -18.75 9.70
C ASP A 242 -16.59 -19.09 8.73
N ARG A 243 -16.27 -18.14 7.84
CA ARG A 243 -15.18 -18.31 6.87
C ARG A 243 -13.80 -18.34 7.52
N LEU A 244 -13.58 -17.52 8.55
CA LEU A 244 -12.31 -17.52 9.28
C LEU A 244 -12.19 -18.77 10.16
N ARG A 245 -13.27 -19.22 10.80
CA ARG A 245 -13.25 -20.44 11.64
C ARG A 245 -12.92 -21.70 10.84
N SER A 246 -13.33 -21.77 9.57
CA SER A 246 -12.93 -22.85 8.65
C SER A 246 -11.49 -22.74 8.12
N GLY A 247 -10.69 -21.77 8.61
CA GLY A 247 -9.33 -21.51 8.15
C GLY A 247 -9.25 -20.85 6.77
N GLY A 248 -10.34 -20.26 6.30
CA GLY A 248 -10.46 -19.61 5.00
C GLY A 248 -9.70 -18.27 4.90
N ALA A 249 -9.71 -17.68 3.72
CA ALA A 249 -9.18 -16.33 3.49
C ALA A 249 -10.31 -15.37 3.12
N VAL A 250 -10.31 -14.20 3.75
CA VAL A 250 -11.28 -13.12 3.49
C VAL A 250 -10.56 -11.91 2.91
N GLY A 251 -11.03 -11.38 1.79
CA GLY A 251 -10.50 -10.18 1.17
C GLY A 251 -11.39 -8.95 1.39
N ILE A 252 -10.80 -7.85 1.85
CA ILE A 252 -11.50 -6.57 2.07
C ILE A 252 -10.68 -5.40 1.52
N PHE A 253 -11.40 -4.44 0.93
CA PHE A 253 -10.91 -3.10 0.62
C PHE A 253 -11.45 -2.12 1.69
N PRO A 254 -10.65 -1.74 2.69
CA PRO A 254 -11.12 -0.99 3.86
C PRO A 254 -11.59 0.45 3.55
N GLU A 255 -11.26 1.00 2.39
CA GLU A 255 -11.81 2.26 1.87
C GLU A 255 -13.32 2.15 1.60
N GLY A 256 -13.80 0.93 1.34
CA GLY A 256 -15.21 0.55 1.14
C GLY A 256 -15.87 1.15 -0.11
N GLY A 257 -15.08 1.52 -1.11
CA GLY A 257 -15.49 1.92 -2.46
C GLY A 257 -14.26 2.16 -3.32
N SER A 258 -14.38 1.95 -4.64
CA SER A 258 -13.30 2.20 -5.58
C SER A 258 -13.18 3.67 -5.97
N HIS A 259 -11.96 4.15 -6.22
CA HIS A 259 -11.69 5.55 -6.54
C HIS A 259 -10.44 5.75 -7.42
N ASP A 260 -10.34 6.95 -8.01
CA ASP A 260 -9.21 7.34 -8.88
C ASP A 260 -8.17 8.22 -8.19
N ARG A 261 -8.30 8.45 -6.87
CA ARG A 261 -7.37 9.30 -6.10
C ARG A 261 -6.01 8.61 -5.94
N THR A 262 -4.97 9.43 -5.84
CA THR A 262 -3.57 9.00 -5.65
C THR A 262 -3.25 8.63 -4.21
N GLU A 263 -4.06 9.07 -3.26
CA GLU A 263 -3.89 8.82 -1.83
C GLU A 263 -4.93 7.80 -1.33
N LEU A 264 -4.58 7.13 -0.23
CA LEU A 264 -5.48 6.22 0.48
C LEU A 264 -6.62 7.02 1.13
N LEU A 265 -7.85 6.57 0.93
CA LEU A 265 -8.98 7.09 1.69
C LEU A 265 -8.95 6.60 3.14
N PRO A 266 -9.62 7.32 4.08
CA PRO A 266 -9.75 6.87 5.46
C PRO A 266 -10.35 5.46 5.54
N LEU A 267 -9.73 4.61 6.35
CA LEU A 267 -10.15 3.21 6.51
C LEU A 267 -11.42 3.09 7.34
N LYS A 268 -12.34 2.23 6.92
CA LYS A 268 -13.55 1.89 7.67
C LYS A 268 -13.25 0.88 8.77
N ALA A 269 -13.91 1.05 9.91
CA ALA A 269 -13.73 0.23 11.11
C ALA A 269 -14.06 -1.27 10.95
N GLY A 270 -14.83 -1.63 9.91
CA GLY A 270 -15.27 -3.02 9.69
C GLY A 270 -14.14 -4.04 9.68
N VAL A 271 -12.96 -3.70 9.13
CA VAL A 271 -11.80 -4.62 9.11
C VAL A 271 -11.33 -5.00 10.52
N ALA A 272 -11.20 -4.02 11.41
CA ALA A 272 -10.75 -4.23 12.78
C ALA A 272 -11.84 -4.93 13.62
N ILE A 273 -13.11 -4.56 13.42
CA ILE A 273 -14.25 -5.22 14.08
C ILE A 273 -14.31 -6.71 13.71
N MET A 274 -14.15 -7.05 12.43
CA MET A 274 -14.12 -8.45 11.99
C MET A 274 -12.94 -9.22 12.57
N ALA A 275 -11.75 -8.61 12.62
CA ALA A 275 -10.56 -9.29 13.11
C ALA A 275 -10.62 -9.52 14.64
N LEU A 276 -10.95 -8.47 15.41
CA LEU A 276 -11.09 -8.56 16.87
C LEU A 276 -12.29 -9.43 17.26
N GLY A 277 -13.42 -9.32 16.57
CA GLY A 277 -14.60 -10.15 16.81
C GLY A 277 -14.32 -11.64 16.57
N ALA A 278 -13.59 -11.98 15.51
CA ALA A 278 -13.20 -13.36 15.22
C ALA A 278 -12.28 -13.94 16.31
N LEU A 279 -11.28 -13.17 16.76
CA LEU A 279 -10.39 -13.59 17.86
C LEU A 279 -11.07 -13.58 19.23
N ALA A 280 -12.05 -12.71 19.43
CA ALA A 280 -12.86 -12.70 20.64
C ALA A 280 -13.77 -13.94 20.71
N ALA A 281 -14.23 -14.46 19.57
CA ALA A 281 -14.99 -15.71 19.50
C ALA A 281 -14.10 -16.96 19.55
N ASP A 282 -12.95 -16.94 18.86
CA ASP A 282 -11.96 -18.02 18.83
C ASP A 282 -10.53 -17.46 18.97
N PRO A 283 -10.02 -17.34 20.22
CA PRO A 283 -8.69 -16.79 20.46
C PRO A 283 -7.54 -17.69 19.99
N ASN A 284 -7.80 -18.97 19.68
CA ASN A 284 -6.79 -19.93 19.21
C ASN A 284 -6.72 -20.03 17.68
N SER A 285 -7.55 -19.27 16.96
CA SER A 285 -7.63 -19.31 15.50
C SER A 285 -6.32 -18.91 14.78
N ASN A 286 -5.38 -18.24 15.47
CA ASN A 286 -4.13 -17.71 14.89
C ASN A 286 -4.38 -16.86 13.64
N LEU A 287 -5.43 -16.04 13.70
CA LEU A 287 -5.83 -15.13 12.63
C LEU A 287 -4.74 -14.09 12.36
N LYS A 288 -4.35 -13.97 11.08
CA LYS A 288 -3.40 -12.94 10.64
C LYS A 288 -4.03 -11.96 9.65
N ILE A 289 -3.67 -10.69 9.77
CA ILE A 289 -4.03 -9.66 8.79
C ILE A 289 -2.88 -9.50 7.81
N ILE A 290 -3.16 -9.62 6.51
CA ILE A 290 -2.16 -9.46 5.45
C ILE A 290 -2.41 -8.15 4.70
N PRO A 291 -1.57 -7.12 4.88
CA PRO A 291 -1.65 -5.90 4.08
C PRO A 291 -1.19 -6.18 2.64
N CYS A 292 -1.93 -5.64 1.67
CA CYS A 292 -1.69 -5.85 0.26
C CYS A 292 -1.79 -4.54 -0.52
N GLY A 293 -0.69 -4.14 -1.15
CA GLY A 293 -0.60 -2.97 -1.99
C GLY A 293 -0.88 -3.27 -3.45
N LEU A 294 -1.82 -2.54 -4.06
CA LEU A 294 -2.14 -2.60 -5.48
C LEU A 294 -1.54 -1.38 -6.20
N ASN A 295 -0.34 -1.57 -6.75
CA ASN A 295 0.40 -0.49 -7.41
C ASN A 295 0.19 -0.58 -8.93
N TYR A 296 -0.79 0.19 -9.43
CA TYR A 296 -1.05 0.35 -10.86
C TYR A 296 -0.31 1.55 -11.43
N PHE A 297 0.31 1.39 -12.60
CA PHE A 297 0.82 2.54 -13.35
C PHE A 297 -0.33 3.27 -14.03
N HIS A 298 -1.21 2.50 -14.69
CA HIS A 298 -2.40 3.01 -15.36
C HIS A 298 -3.55 2.01 -15.26
N ALA A 299 -4.26 2.01 -14.12
CA ALA A 299 -5.35 1.06 -13.81
C ALA A 299 -6.36 0.85 -14.95
N HIS A 300 -6.74 1.94 -15.65
CA HIS A 300 -7.77 1.96 -16.69
C HIS A 300 -7.26 1.77 -18.13
N LYS A 301 -5.93 1.82 -18.37
CA LYS A 301 -5.37 1.69 -19.71
C LYS A 301 -5.15 0.22 -20.05
N PHE A 302 -5.52 -0.14 -21.27
CA PHE A 302 -5.22 -1.46 -21.82
C PHE A 302 -3.70 -1.64 -21.92
N ARG A 303 -3.23 -2.84 -21.65
CA ARG A 303 -1.81 -3.23 -21.57
C ARG A 303 -0.97 -2.44 -20.56
N SER A 304 -1.62 -1.90 -19.54
CA SER A 304 -0.88 -1.36 -18.39
C SER A 304 -0.22 -2.49 -17.59
N ARG A 305 0.62 -2.13 -16.63
CA ARG A 305 1.24 -3.08 -15.70
C ARG A 305 0.65 -2.88 -14.30
N ALA A 306 0.69 -3.94 -13.50
CA ALA A 306 0.33 -3.90 -12.10
C ALA A 306 1.40 -4.62 -11.27
N VAL A 307 1.69 -4.08 -10.09
CA VAL A 307 2.53 -4.76 -9.10
C VAL A 307 1.67 -4.96 -7.86
N ILE A 308 1.63 -6.19 -7.37
CA ILE A 308 0.96 -6.54 -6.12
C ILE A 308 2.02 -6.78 -5.07
N GLU A 309 1.99 -6.02 -3.99
CA GLU A 309 2.95 -6.15 -2.90
C GLU A 309 2.26 -6.63 -1.62
N PHE A 310 2.60 -7.84 -1.20
CA PHE A 310 2.17 -8.38 0.10
C PHE A 310 3.16 -7.95 1.18
N GLY A 311 2.65 -7.29 2.22
CA GLY A 311 3.43 -6.92 3.40
C GLY A 311 3.60 -8.09 4.36
N ASN A 312 4.18 -7.83 5.54
CA ASN A 312 4.28 -8.89 6.54
C ASN A 312 2.91 -9.14 7.18
N PRO A 313 2.63 -10.39 7.56
CA PRO A 313 1.48 -10.70 8.39
C PRO A 313 1.51 -9.91 9.69
N ILE A 314 0.38 -9.31 10.04
CA ILE A 314 0.15 -8.63 11.31
C ILE A 314 -0.49 -9.66 12.24
N ASP A 315 0.20 -9.95 13.33
CA ASP A 315 -0.33 -10.70 14.47
C ASP A 315 -1.06 -9.71 15.40
N ILE A 316 -2.30 -10.02 15.76
CA ILE A 316 -3.13 -9.14 16.57
C ILE A 316 -2.76 -9.38 18.05
N PRO A 317 -2.29 -8.36 18.79
CA PRO A 317 -1.94 -8.51 20.20
C PRO A 317 -3.14 -8.98 21.02
N LYS A 318 -2.89 -9.91 21.95
CA LYS A 318 -3.93 -10.43 22.87
C LYS A 318 -4.57 -9.32 23.71
N GLU A 319 -3.78 -8.32 24.09
CA GLU A 319 -4.22 -7.12 24.80
C GLU A 319 -5.36 -6.39 24.08
N LEU A 320 -5.28 -6.25 22.74
CA LEU A 320 -6.35 -5.61 21.96
C LEU A 320 -7.63 -6.45 21.94
N VAL A 321 -7.50 -7.77 21.99
CA VAL A 321 -8.64 -8.70 22.06
C VAL A 321 -9.32 -8.64 23.43
N GLU A 322 -8.52 -8.54 24.51
CA GLU A 322 -9.01 -8.38 25.88
C GLU A 322 -9.72 -7.04 26.07
N LEU A 323 -9.12 -5.93 25.61
CA LEU A 323 -9.78 -4.62 25.58
C LEU A 323 -11.11 -4.66 24.82
N TYR A 324 -11.16 -5.37 23.69
CA TYR A 324 -12.39 -5.53 22.91
C TYR A 324 -13.47 -6.33 23.67
N ARG A 325 -13.08 -7.35 24.45
CA ARG A 325 -13.99 -8.15 25.29
C ARG A 325 -14.49 -7.38 26.51
N ASN A 326 -13.64 -6.56 27.12
CA ASN A 326 -13.94 -5.79 28.33
C ASN A 326 -14.86 -4.58 28.09
N GLY A 327 -15.33 -4.37 26.86
CA GLY A 327 -16.28 -3.31 26.52
C GLY A 327 -15.62 -2.07 25.89
N GLU A 328 -14.30 -1.94 25.93
CA GLU A 328 -13.51 -0.84 25.35
C GLU A 328 -13.30 -1.00 23.82
N ARG A 329 -14.36 -1.41 23.13
CA ARG A 329 -14.32 -1.78 21.70
C ARG A 329 -13.77 -0.67 20.81
N ARG A 330 -14.10 0.59 21.11
CA ARG A 330 -13.73 1.74 20.26
C ARG A 330 -12.22 1.98 20.26
N GLU A 331 -11.58 1.86 21.42
CA GLU A 331 -10.14 2.05 21.55
C GLU A 331 -9.37 0.92 20.87
N ALA A 332 -9.75 -0.33 21.14
CA ALA A 332 -9.15 -1.51 20.52
C ALA A 332 -9.25 -1.46 18.98
N VAL A 333 -10.43 -1.09 18.47
CA VAL A 333 -10.66 -0.90 17.03
C VAL A 333 -9.79 0.22 16.46
N GLY A 334 -9.68 1.36 17.16
CA GLY A 334 -8.84 2.48 16.75
C GLY A 334 -7.37 2.10 16.60
N LYS A 335 -6.79 1.49 17.64
CA LYS A 335 -5.38 1.03 17.66
C LYS A 335 -5.09 0.01 16.55
N LEU A 336 -5.99 -0.95 16.32
CA LEU A 336 -5.81 -1.94 15.26
C LEU A 336 -5.94 -1.30 13.86
N LEU A 337 -6.89 -0.38 13.66
CA LEU A 337 -7.04 0.35 12.39
C LEU A 337 -5.78 1.16 12.04
N GLU A 338 -5.19 1.82 13.03
CA GLU A 338 -3.94 2.57 12.84
C GLU A 338 -2.80 1.64 12.41
N THR A 339 -2.66 0.49 13.09
CA THR A 339 -1.65 -0.53 12.74
C THR A 339 -1.84 -1.03 11.31
N VAL A 340 -3.10 -1.30 10.91
CA VAL A 340 -3.44 -1.72 9.54
C VAL A 340 -3.16 -0.61 8.54
N TYR A 341 -3.47 0.65 8.86
CA TYR A 341 -3.22 1.80 8.01
C TYR A 341 -1.72 1.98 7.72
N GLN A 342 -0.88 1.98 8.76
CA GLN A 342 0.58 2.08 8.60
C GLN A 342 1.13 0.92 7.75
N SER A 343 0.60 -0.28 7.97
CA SER A 343 0.98 -1.48 7.22
C SER A 343 0.49 -1.48 5.77
N LEU A 344 -0.56 -0.74 5.43
CA LEU A 344 -0.99 -0.53 4.04
C LEU A 344 -0.13 0.52 3.36
N VAL A 345 0.11 1.67 4.01
CA VAL A 345 0.99 2.74 3.50
C VAL A 345 2.36 2.18 3.10
N ALA A 346 2.86 1.23 3.88
CA ALA A 346 4.08 0.46 3.63
C ALA A 346 4.18 -0.19 2.24
N VAL A 347 3.06 -0.69 1.73
CA VAL A 347 2.98 -1.51 0.51
C VAL A 347 2.33 -0.76 -0.66
N THR A 348 1.72 0.40 -0.41
CA THR A 348 1.01 1.21 -1.40
C THR A 348 1.87 2.37 -1.92
N VAL A 349 3.14 2.11 -2.26
CA VAL A 349 4.02 3.16 -2.80
C VAL A 349 3.47 3.69 -4.12
N THR A 350 2.85 4.86 -4.07
CA THR A 350 2.30 5.53 -5.25
C THR A 350 3.42 6.30 -5.95
N SER A 351 3.73 5.89 -7.18
CA SER A 351 4.62 6.62 -8.06
C SER A 351 3.89 6.90 -9.37
N PRO A 352 3.95 8.14 -9.91
CA PRO A 352 3.20 8.50 -11.11
C PRO A 352 3.73 7.82 -12.38
N ASP A 353 4.94 7.26 -12.35
CA ASP A 353 5.59 6.67 -13.52
C ASP A 353 6.30 5.33 -13.20
N TYR A 354 6.30 4.42 -14.18
CA TYR A 354 6.92 3.09 -14.03
C TYR A 354 8.42 3.17 -13.84
N ASP A 355 9.10 3.99 -14.63
CA ASP A 355 10.55 4.11 -14.58
C ASP A 355 10.98 4.76 -13.26
N THR A 356 10.18 5.69 -12.72
CA THR A 356 10.37 6.23 -11.36
C THR A 356 10.21 5.17 -10.27
N LEU A 357 9.16 4.34 -10.31
CA LEU A 357 9.02 3.25 -9.34
C LEU A 357 10.20 2.27 -9.43
N MET A 358 10.59 1.89 -10.65
CA MET A 358 11.73 1.00 -10.86
C MET A 358 13.05 1.64 -10.43
N LEU A 359 13.20 2.97 -10.60
CA LEU A 359 14.34 3.72 -10.10
C LEU A 359 14.40 3.69 -8.58
N ILE A 360 13.32 4.04 -7.89
CA ILE A 360 13.25 4.05 -6.42
C ILE A 360 13.53 2.65 -5.87
N GLN A 361 12.94 1.62 -6.49
CA GLN A 361 13.18 0.23 -6.12
C GLN A 361 14.61 -0.24 -6.43
N ALA A 362 15.21 0.22 -7.53
CA ALA A 362 16.60 -0.08 -7.87
C ALA A 362 17.57 0.66 -6.93
N ALA A 363 17.31 1.93 -6.63
CA ALA A 363 18.07 2.71 -5.66
C ALA A 363 18.05 2.02 -4.29
N ARG A 364 16.88 1.58 -3.80
CA ARG A 364 16.78 0.79 -2.57
C ARG A 364 17.63 -0.48 -2.59
N ARG A 365 17.59 -1.23 -3.70
CA ARG A 365 18.38 -2.47 -3.85
C ARG A 365 19.88 -2.20 -3.92
N LEU A 366 20.28 -1.11 -4.56
CA LEU A 366 21.67 -0.69 -4.71
C LEU A 366 22.22 -0.05 -3.42
N TYR A 367 21.35 0.55 -2.60
CA TYR A 367 21.69 1.16 -1.31
C TYR A 367 21.76 0.13 -0.17
N ASN A 368 20.99 -0.96 -0.22
CA ASN A 368 21.08 -2.03 0.78
C ASN A 368 22.29 -2.95 0.48
N PRO A 369 23.26 -3.11 1.40
CA PRO A 369 24.39 -4.00 1.19
C PRO A 369 23.91 -5.44 1.01
N THR A 370 24.50 -6.13 0.03
CA THR A 370 24.08 -7.46 -0.42
C THR A 370 24.03 -8.43 0.77
N GLY A 371 22.83 -8.86 1.18
CA GLY A 371 22.64 -9.90 2.21
C GLY A 371 22.02 -9.49 3.54
N ARG A 372 21.80 -8.19 3.83
CA ARG A 372 21.13 -7.77 5.10
C ARG A 372 19.60 -7.69 4.95
N HIS A 373 18.87 -8.38 5.84
CA HIS A 373 17.42 -8.29 5.95
C HIS A 373 17.02 -7.08 6.81
N LEU A 374 16.46 -6.04 6.20
CA LEU A 374 15.98 -4.85 6.91
C LEU A 374 14.59 -5.10 7.54
N PRO A 375 14.33 -4.63 8.78
CA PRO A 375 12.99 -4.69 9.39
C PRO A 375 12.00 -3.83 8.59
N LEU A 376 10.74 -4.28 8.51
CA LEU A 376 9.74 -3.66 7.63
C LEU A 376 9.53 -2.15 7.85
N PRO A 377 9.34 -1.64 9.09
CA PRO A 377 9.13 -0.22 9.29
C PRO A 377 10.26 0.63 8.70
N MET A 378 11.50 0.13 8.75
CA MET A 378 12.66 0.79 8.14
C MET A 378 12.63 0.73 6.62
N VAL A 379 12.15 -0.37 6.02
CA VAL A 379 11.96 -0.46 4.56
C VAL A 379 10.87 0.51 4.09
N VAL A 380 9.81 0.67 4.87
CA VAL A 380 8.68 1.57 4.60
C VAL A 380 9.13 3.01 4.70
N GLU A 381 9.83 3.33 5.79
CA GLU A 381 10.37 4.65 6.00
C GLU A 381 11.40 4.99 4.93
N LEU A 382 12.28 4.05 4.57
CA LEU A 382 13.23 4.21 3.46
C LEU A 382 12.51 4.45 2.13
N ASN A 383 11.46 3.67 1.81
CA ASN A 383 10.66 3.89 0.60
C ASN A 383 10.01 5.28 0.62
N ARG A 384 9.40 5.67 1.73
CA ARG A 384 8.76 6.98 1.92
C ARG A 384 9.77 8.11 1.73
N ARG A 385 10.96 7.98 2.34
CA ARG A 385 12.06 8.95 2.24
C ARG A 385 12.63 9.02 0.83
N LEU A 386 12.84 7.89 0.16
CA LEU A 386 13.33 7.85 -1.24
C LEU A 386 12.32 8.47 -2.20
N VAL A 387 11.02 8.18 -2.03
CA VAL A 387 9.95 8.80 -2.85
C VAL A 387 9.90 10.31 -2.61
N LYS A 388 9.93 10.74 -1.34
CA LYS A 388 9.90 12.16 -0.97
C LYS A 388 11.14 12.90 -1.48
N GLY A 389 12.33 12.33 -1.28
CA GLY A 389 13.60 12.87 -1.77
C GLY A 389 13.64 12.94 -3.31
N TYR A 390 13.20 11.88 -4.00
CA TYR A 390 13.12 11.90 -5.47
C TYR A 390 12.14 12.96 -5.97
N THR A 391 10.99 13.14 -5.31
CA THR A 391 9.99 14.14 -5.71
C THR A 391 10.55 15.56 -5.55
N HIS A 392 11.33 15.80 -4.49
CA HIS A 392 11.98 17.08 -4.23
C HIS A 392 13.11 17.40 -5.24
N TYR A 393 13.95 16.41 -5.55
CA TYR A 393 15.13 16.57 -6.44
C TYR A 393 14.94 16.00 -7.84
N LYS A 394 13.70 15.86 -8.32
CA LYS A 394 13.40 15.25 -9.63
C LYS A 394 14.16 15.89 -10.80
N ASN A 395 14.41 17.19 -10.69
CA ASN A 395 15.06 18.00 -11.73
C ASN A 395 16.57 18.20 -11.48
N ASP A 396 17.14 17.67 -10.39
CA ASP A 396 18.58 17.79 -10.11
C ASP A 396 19.38 16.98 -11.15
N PRO A 397 20.41 17.56 -11.81
CA PRO A 397 21.25 16.87 -12.79
C PRO A 397 21.84 15.55 -12.30
N ARG A 398 22.19 15.44 -11.01
CA ARG A 398 22.70 14.21 -10.37
C ARG A 398 21.64 13.12 -10.32
N VAL A 399 20.40 13.47 -9.97
CA VAL A 399 19.28 12.53 -9.93
C VAL A 399 18.87 12.09 -11.34
N VAL A 400 18.85 13.01 -12.31
CA VAL A 400 18.54 12.70 -13.72
C VAL A 400 19.61 11.80 -14.34
N SER A 401 20.90 12.05 -14.07
CA SER A 401 21.99 11.20 -14.57
C SER A 401 21.95 9.81 -13.93
N LEU A 402 21.70 9.72 -12.62
CA LEU A 402 21.50 8.46 -11.91
C LEU A 402 20.30 7.68 -12.45
N GLN A 403 19.19 8.35 -12.72
CA GLN A 403 18.00 7.75 -13.34
C GLN A 403 18.33 7.11 -14.69
N LYS A 404 19.04 7.84 -15.56
CA LYS A 404 19.48 7.32 -16.86
C LYS A 404 20.40 6.11 -16.69
N ALA A 405 21.35 6.18 -15.75
CA ALA A 405 22.32 5.12 -15.51
C ALA A 405 21.67 3.84 -14.98
N VAL A 406 20.78 3.94 -13.99
CA VAL A 406 20.00 2.83 -13.41
C VAL A 406 19.04 2.22 -14.44
N THR A 407 18.38 3.06 -15.25
CA THR A 407 17.47 2.58 -16.31
C THR A 407 18.24 1.79 -17.37
N ASN A 408 19.42 2.28 -17.79
CA ASN A 408 20.28 1.59 -18.74
C ASN A 408 20.80 0.26 -18.18
N TYR A 409 21.17 0.21 -16.90
CA TYR A 409 21.56 -1.02 -16.23
C TYR A 409 20.40 -2.05 -16.17
N ASN A 410 19.21 -1.63 -15.76
CA ASN A 410 18.03 -2.50 -15.75
C ASN A 410 17.67 -3.01 -17.16
N LYS A 411 17.85 -2.19 -18.21
CA LYS A 411 17.69 -2.62 -19.62
C LYS A 411 18.71 -3.69 -19.98
N GLN A 412 19.99 -3.52 -19.62
CA GLN A 412 21.05 -4.51 -19.86
C GLN A 412 20.76 -5.85 -19.16
N LEU A 413 20.31 -5.81 -17.89
CA LEU A 413 19.87 -7.01 -17.17
C LEU A 413 18.76 -7.76 -17.91
N ARG A 414 17.73 -7.03 -18.36
CA ARG A 414 16.62 -7.60 -19.15
C ARG A 414 17.09 -8.19 -20.48
N TYR A 415 18.01 -7.54 -21.17
CA TYR A 415 18.55 -8.03 -22.44
C TYR A 415 19.28 -9.36 -22.27
N MET A 416 20.05 -9.50 -21.19
CA MET A 416 20.76 -10.75 -20.88
C MET A 416 19.85 -11.79 -20.22
N ASN A 417 18.59 -11.44 -19.90
CA ASN A 417 17.66 -12.27 -19.14
C ASN A 417 18.24 -12.71 -17.78
N ILE A 418 19.01 -11.83 -17.15
CA ILE A 418 19.66 -12.04 -15.85
C ILE A 418 18.95 -11.16 -14.82
N LYS A 419 18.54 -11.74 -13.70
CA LYS A 419 18.04 -10.96 -12.56
C LYS A 419 19.23 -10.34 -11.82
N ASP A 420 19.03 -9.18 -11.22
CA ASP A 420 20.09 -8.42 -10.53
C ASP A 420 20.89 -9.23 -9.49
N HIS A 421 20.24 -10.13 -8.73
CA HIS A 421 20.93 -11.02 -7.79
C HIS A 421 21.77 -12.12 -8.47
N GLN A 422 21.51 -12.42 -9.73
CA GLN A 422 22.25 -13.41 -10.50
C GLN A 422 23.51 -12.81 -11.13
N VAL A 423 23.66 -11.48 -11.13
CA VAL A 423 24.81 -10.78 -11.73
C VAL A 423 26.13 -11.23 -11.10
N GLU A 424 26.14 -11.50 -9.80
CA GLU A 424 27.32 -11.93 -9.06
C GLU A 424 27.81 -13.34 -9.48
N TYR A 425 26.92 -14.22 -9.93
CA TYR A 425 27.23 -15.64 -10.20
C TYR A 425 27.01 -16.09 -11.64
N ALA A 426 26.49 -15.22 -12.51
CA ALA A 426 26.20 -15.56 -13.90
C ALA A 426 27.47 -15.92 -14.69
N LYS A 427 27.40 -17.01 -15.47
CA LYS A 427 28.43 -17.44 -16.45
C LYS A 427 27.82 -17.48 -17.85
N HIS A 428 28.56 -17.06 -18.86
CA HIS A 428 28.10 -17.11 -20.26
C HIS A 428 28.14 -18.53 -20.82
N SER A 429 27.14 -18.92 -21.61
CA SER A 429 27.22 -20.07 -22.50
C SER A 429 26.70 -19.70 -23.89
N ILE A 430 27.62 -19.42 -24.81
CA ILE A 430 27.37 -19.16 -26.24
C ILE A 430 26.43 -20.19 -26.91
N PRO A 431 26.53 -21.52 -26.65
CA PRO A 431 25.64 -22.50 -27.28
C PRO A 431 24.16 -22.36 -26.90
N LYS A 432 23.82 -21.61 -25.83
CA LYS A 432 22.41 -21.30 -25.48
C LYS A 432 21.87 -20.05 -26.18
N ILE A 433 22.73 -19.19 -26.73
CA ILE A 433 22.36 -17.90 -27.32
C ILE A 433 21.84 -18.07 -28.75
N ILE A 434 22.49 -18.94 -29.54
CA ILE A 434 22.11 -19.24 -30.93
C ILE A 434 20.66 -19.78 -31.03
N PRO A 435 20.25 -20.84 -30.31
CA PRO A 435 18.87 -21.34 -30.38
C PRO A 435 17.84 -20.31 -29.88
N LEU A 436 18.22 -19.49 -28.89
CA LEU A 436 17.37 -18.41 -28.39
C LEU A 436 17.15 -17.31 -29.44
N LEU A 437 18.18 -16.96 -30.21
CA LEU A 437 18.10 -15.98 -31.28
C LEU A 437 17.24 -16.49 -32.44
N LEU A 438 17.42 -17.74 -32.87
CA LEU A 438 16.59 -18.38 -33.90
C LEU A 438 15.12 -18.44 -33.47
N TYR A 439 14.85 -18.85 -32.22
CA TYR A 439 13.49 -18.84 -31.65
C TYR A 439 12.87 -17.43 -31.68
N ARG A 440 13.63 -16.39 -31.34
CA ARG A 440 13.14 -14.99 -31.33
C ARG A 440 12.86 -14.46 -32.73
N LEU A 441 13.71 -14.77 -33.71
CA LEU A 441 13.48 -14.43 -35.12
C LEU A 441 12.24 -15.13 -35.68
N GLY A 442 12.12 -16.45 -35.49
CA GLY A 442 10.94 -17.20 -35.92
C GLY A 442 9.66 -16.70 -35.25
N LYS A 443 9.72 -16.36 -33.96
CA LYS A 443 8.61 -15.77 -33.23
C LYS A 443 8.18 -14.41 -33.80
N ILE A 444 9.10 -13.53 -34.20
CA ILE A 444 8.76 -12.26 -34.85
C ILE A 444 8.10 -12.53 -36.20
N SER A 445 8.68 -13.41 -37.04
CA SER A 445 8.13 -13.71 -38.37
C SER A 445 6.68 -14.22 -38.28
N ILE A 446 6.39 -15.16 -37.37
CA ILE A 446 5.03 -15.67 -37.13
C ILE A 446 4.10 -14.56 -36.64
N LEU A 447 4.55 -13.75 -35.68
CA LEU A 447 3.71 -12.68 -35.14
C LEU A 447 3.41 -11.62 -36.21
N SER A 448 4.38 -11.26 -37.06
CA SER A 448 4.26 -10.26 -38.14
C SER A 448 3.20 -10.61 -39.18
N ILE A 449 3.03 -11.89 -39.52
CA ILE A 449 2.04 -12.36 -40.51
C ILE A 449 0.60 -12.10 -40.01
N GLY A 450 0.36 -12.21 -38.69
CA GLY A 450 -0.99 -12.07 -38.10
C GLY A 450 -1.40 -10.66 -37.68
N VAL A 451 -0.50 -9.67 -37.72
CA VAL A 451 -0.72 -8.37 -37.05
C VAL A 451 -1.79 -7.53 -37.72
N LEU A 452 -1.58 -7.21 -39.00
CA LEU A 452 -2.45 -6.27 -39.70
C LEU A 452 -3.86 -6.84 -39.86
N PRO A 453 -4.06 -8.10 -40.30
CA PRO A 453 -5.39 -8.69 -40.36
C PRO A 453 -6.04 -8.78 -38.98
N GLY A 454 -5.27 -9.18 -37.96
CA GLY A 454 -5.80 -9.32 -36.60
C GLY A 454 -6.19 -7.99 -35.95
N LEU A 455 -5.47 -6.89 -36.21
CA LEU A 455 -5.86 -5.57 -35.74
C LEU A 455 -7.16 -5.09 -36.39
N VAL A 456 -7.32 -5.30 -37.70
CA VAL A 456 -8.55 -4.94 -38.42
C VAL A 456 -9.73 -5.75 -37.89
N LEU A 457 -9.58 -7.08 -37.79
CA LEU A 457 -10.61 -7.98 -37.26
C LEU A 457 -10.97 -7.69 -35.80
N PHE A 458 -10.03 -7.23 -34.97
CA PHE A 458 -10.32 -6.92 -33.58
C PHE A 458 -10.72 -5.45 -33.33
N SER A 459 -10.60 -4.58 -34.34
CA SER A 459 -10.93 -3.15 -34.23
C SER A 459 -12.34 -2.86 -33.70
N PRO A 460 -13.41 -3.61 -34.05
CA PRO A 460 -14.75 -3.34 -33.52
C PRO A 460 -14.81 -3.52 -32.00
N VAL A 461 -14.08 -4.50 -31.44
CA VAL A 461 -14.01 -4.72 -29.99
C VAL A 461 -13.32 -3.56 -29.30
N PHE A 462 -12.24 -3.03 -29.87
CA PHE A 462 -11.56 -1.86 -29.32
C PHE A 462 -12.44 -0.61 -29.32
N VAL A 463 -13.15 -0.35 -30.42
CA VAL A 463 -14.06 0.79 -30.55
C VAL A 463 -15.21 0.66 -29.55
N ALA A 464 -15.91 -0.49 -29.54
CA ALA A 464 -17.02 -0.74 -28.63
C ALA A 464 -16.59 -0.62 -27.16
N SER A 465 -15.46 -1.22 -26.80
CA SER A 465 -14.91 -1.15 -25.43
C SER A 465 -14.59 0.28 -25.03
N LYS A 466 -14.02 1.09 -25.94
CA LYS A 466 -13.71 2.51 -25.69
C LYS A 466 -14.98 3.33 -25.50
N VAL A 467 -15.96 3.21 -26.39
CA VAL A 467 -17.22 3.98 -26.34
C VAL A 467 -18.03 3.64 -25.09
N ILE A 468 -18.26 2.35 -24.84
CA ILE A 468 -19.08 1.88 -23.70
C ILE A 468 -18.41 2.23 -22.37
N SER A 469 -17.08 2.04 -22.26
CA SER A 469 -16.37 2.37 -21.01
C SER A 469 -16.39 3.87 -20.69
N ILE A 470 -16.31 4.75 -21.69
CA ILE A 470 -16.45 6.20 -21.48
C ILE A 470 -17.87 6.55 -21.03
N LYS A 471 -18.90 5.98 -21.67
CA LYS A 471 -20.30 6.20 -21.26
C LYS A 471 -20.51 5.80 -19.80
N LYS A 472 -20.01 4.62 -19.40
CA LYS A 472 -20.15 4.11 -18.04
C LYS A 472 -19.29 4.84 -17.01
N SER A 473 -18.13 5.35 -17.41
CA SER A 473 -17.31 6.23 -16.58
C SER A 473 -18.04 7.54 -16.24
N ARG A 474 -18.73 8.15 -17.23
CA ARG A 474 -19.57 9.35 -17.01
C ARG A 474 -20.74 9.08 -16.07
N GLU A 475 -21.44 7.96 -16.25
CA GLU A 475 -22.51 7.53 -15.34
C GLU A 475 -21.99 7.34 -13.90
N ALA A 476 -20.83 6.70 -13.75
CA ALA A 476 -20.21 6.47 -12.44
C ALA A 476 -19.79 7.79 -11.76
N LEU A 477 -19.25 8.74 -12.52
CA LEU A 477 -18.89 10.08 -12.03
C LEU A 477 -20.12 10.84 -11.54
N ALA A 478 -21.21 10.83 -12.32
CA ALA A 478 -22.45 11.50 -11.95
C ALA A 478 -23.10 10.92 -10.66
N SER A 479 -22.85 9.64 -10.38
CA SER A 479 -23.42 8.94 -9.22
C SER A 479 -22.61 9.03 -7.93
N SER A 480 -21.43 9.68 -7.93
CA SER A 480 -20.48 9.56 -6.82
C SER A 480 -19.75 10.87 -6.49
N THR A 481 -19.78 11.27 -5.23
CA THR A 481 -19.05 12.43 -4.70
C THR A 481 -17.55 12.16 -4.47
N VAL A 482 -17.17 10.88 -4.32
CA VAL A 482 -15.78 10.49 -4.00
C VAL A 482 -14.87 10.42 -5.23
N LYS A 483 -15.47 10.24 -6.43
CA LYS A 483 -14.74 9.95 -7.68
C LYS A 483 -14.37 11.25 -8.39
N LEU A 484 -13.12 11.32 -8.87
CA LEU A 484 -12.64 12.49 -9.60
C LEU A 484 -12.91 12.38 -11.11
N GLN A 485 -12.69 11.19 -11.70
CA GLN A 485 -12.78 11.00 -13.16
C GLN A 485 -13.58 9.76 -13.57
N GLY A 486 -13.99 8.90 -12.62
CA GLY A 486 -14.70 7.65 -12.88
C GLY A 486 -13.88 6.62 -13.66
N ARG A 487 -12.55 6.62 -13.53
CA ARG A 487 -11.64 5.69 -14.24
C ARG A 487 -11.68 4.28 -13.64
N ASP A 488 -12.09 4.16 -12.39
CA ASP A 488 -12.19 2.94 -11.60
C ASP A 488 -13.13 1.87 -12.20
N VAL A 489 -14.06 2.29 -13.05
CA VAL A 489 -14.98 1.38 -13.77
C VAL A 489 -14.52 1.08 -15.20
N VAL A 490 -13.56 1.82 -15.74
CA VAL A 490 -13.18 1.74 -17.17
C VAL A 490 -12.56 0.40 -17.53
N ALA A 491 -11.63 -0.10 -16.70
CA ALA A 491 -11.00 -1.41 -16.94
C ALA A 491 -12.04 -2.54 -16.90
N THR A 492 -12.92 -2.51 -15.89
CA THR A 492 -14.04 -3.45 -15.74
C THR A 492 -14.89 -3.50 -17.01
N TRP A 493 -15.35 -2.34 -17.51
CA TRP A 493 -16.22 -2.31 -18.68
C TRP A 493 -15.51 -2.72 -19.97
N LYS A 494 -14.24 -2.37 -20.14
CA LYS A 494 -13.45 -2.87 -21.28
C LYS A 494 -13.36 -4.39 -21.28
N LEU A 495 -13.11 -4.99 -20.11
CA LEU A 495 -13.06 -6.43 -19.93
C LEU A 495 -14.41 -7.11 -20.19
N LEU A 496 -15.50 -6.58 -19.63
CA LEU A 496 -16.84 -7.15 -19.83
C LEU A 496 -17.31 -7.04 -21.28
N VAL A 497 -17.06 -5.90 -21.94
CA VAL A 497 -17.38 -5.73 -23.36
C VAL A 497 -16.57 -6.70 -24.21
N ALA A 498 -15.26 -6.84 -23.95
CA ALA A 498 -14.43 -7.80 -24.65
C ALA A 498 -14.91 -9.25 -24.44
N LEU A 499 -15.32 -9.62 -23.22
CA LEU A 499 -15.80 -10.98 -22.91
C LEU A 499 -17.05 -11.37 -23.71
N ILE A 500 -17.98 -10.43 -23.90
CA ILE A 500 -19.25 -10.70 -24.60
C ILE A 500 -19.09 -10.52 -26.11
N PHE A 501 -18.43 -9.44 -26.53
CA PHE A 501 -18.39 -9.04 -27.94
C PHE A 501 -17.39 -9.87 -28.75
N THR A 502 -16.30 -10.34 -28.14
CA THR A 502 -15.29 -11.14 -28.84
C THR A 502 -15.84 -12.49 -29.34
N PRO A 503 -16.54 -13.30 -28.53
CA PRO A 503 -17.18 -14.53 -29.01
C PRO A 503 -18.21 -14.26 -30.11
N ILE A 504 -19.04 -13.21 -29.98
CA ILE A 504 -20.03 -12.83 -31.01
C ILE A 504 -19.31 -12.57 -32.34
N LEU A 505 -18.24 -11.78 -32.30
CA LEU A 505 -17.49 -11.41 -33.48
C LEU A 505 -16.82 -12.61 -34.16
N TYR A 506 -16.24 -13.53 -33.38
CA TYR A 506 -15.67 -14.77 -33.93
C TYR A 506 -16.71 -15.69 -34.56
N ASN A 507 -17.92 -15.75 -33.99
CA ASN A 507 -19.03 -16.49 -34.62
C ASN A 507 -19.44 -15.85 -35.95
N VAL A 508 -19.52 -14.52 -36.02
CA VAL A 508 -19.80 -13.79 -37.27
C VAL A 508 -18.73 -14.07 -38.32
N TYR A 509 -17.44 -13.99 -37.96
CA TYR A 509 -16.34 -14.26 -38.89
C TYR A 509 -16.30 -15.72 -39.36
N THR A 510 -16.55 -16.66 -38.46
CA THR A 510 -16.62 -18.08 -38.81
C THR A 510 -17.81 -18.37 -39.71
N PHE A 511 -18.96 -17.75 -39.46
CA PHE A 511 -20.14 -17.85 -40.32
C PHE A 511 -19.88 -17.26 -41.71
N MET A 512 -19.28 -16.07 -41.79
CA MET A 512 -18.90 -15.45 -43.07
C MET A 512 -17.93 -16.33 -43.87
N LEU A 513 -16.93 -16.92 -43.20
CA LEU A 513 -15.99 -17.84 -43.83
C LEU A 513 -16.67 -19.12 -44.34
N ALA A 514 -17.56 -19.70 -43.53
CA ALA A 514 -18.33 -20.88 -43.91
C ALA A 514 -19.26 -20.58 -45.08
N TYR A 515 -19.99 -19.45 -45.05
CA TYR A 515 -20.86 -19.03 -46.13
C TYR A 515 -20.10 -18.77 -47.44
N TRP A 516 -18.95 -18.10 -47.37
CA TRP A 516 -18.11 -17.84 -48.53
C TRP A 516 -17.55 -19.14 -49.15
N THR A 517 -17.22 -20.11 -48.29
CA THR A 517 -16.81 -21.46 -48.72
C THR A 517 -17.97 -22.23 -49.35
N TYR A 518 -19.16 -22.13 -48.78
CA TYR A 518 -20.36 -22.78 -49.32
C TYR A 518 -20.71 -22.26 -50.71
N ARG A 519 -20.66 -20.93 -50.92
CA ARG A 519 -21.04 -20.30 -52.19
C ARG A 519 -20.07 -20.65 -53.33
N ASN A 520 -18.78 -20.35 -53.15
CA ASN A 520 -17.80 -20.39 -54.23
C ASN A 520 -16.48 -21.09 -53.82
N ARG A 521 -16.45 -21.84 -52.71
CA ARG A 521 -15.24 -22.47 -52.17
C ARG A 521 -14.06 -21.50 -52.03
N ILE A 522 -14.37 -20.26 -51.63
CA ILE A 522 -13.41 -19.14 -51.59
C ILE A 522 -12.73 -18.99 -52.97
N GLN A 523 -13.52 -18.78 -54.03
CA GLN A 523 -13.01 -18.59 -55.40
C GLN A 523 -12.11 -19.74 -55.91
N GLY A 524 -12.30 -20.96 -55.39
CA GLY A 524 -11.52 -22.14 -55.76
C GLY A 524 -10.27 -22.40 -54.91
N TYR A 525 -9.93 -21.55 -53.94
CA TYR A 525 -8.79 -21.80 -53.04
C TYR A 525 -9.00 -22.99 -52.10
N VAL A 526 -10.26 -23.34 -51.79
CA VAL A 526 -10.58 -24.49 -50.92
C VAL A 526 -10.90 -25.71 -51.79
N PRO A 527 -10.12 -26.81 -51.71
CA PRO A 527 -10.41 -28.03 -52.44
C PRO A 527 -11.78 -28.61 -52.12
N GLN A 528 -12.41 -29.26 -53.10
CA GLN A 528 -13.76 -29.82 -52.93
C GLN A 528 -13.84 -30.93 -51.88
N TRP A 529 -12.74 -31.63 -51.61
CA TRP A 529 -12.66 -32.69 -50.59
C TRP A 529 -12.76 -32.14 -49.15
N VAL A 530 -12.55 -30.85 -48.93
CA VAL A 530 -12.62 -30.26 -47.58
C VAL A 530 -14.09 -30.07 -47.18
N PRO A 531 -14.56 -30.75 -46.11
CA PRO A 531 -15.94 -30.60 -45.66
C PRO A 531 -16.15 -29.24 -44.99
N LEU A 532 -17.38 -28.70 -45.12
CA LEU A 532 -17.73 -27.39 -44.53
C LEU A 532 -17.51 -27.37 -43.00
N LYS A 533 -17.74 -28.49 -42.32
CA LYS A 533 -17.51 -28.65 -40.87
C LYS A 533 -16.04 -28.42 -40.49
N ALA A 534 -15.09 -28.84 -41.32
CA ALA A 534 -13.67 -28.61 -41.08
C ALA A 534 -13.31 -27.12 -41.22
N VAL A 535 -13.96 -26.40 -42.13
CA VAL A 535 -13.76 -24.94 -42.28
C VAL A 535 -14.31 -24.18 -41.08
N VAL A 536 -15.44 -24.60 -40.52
CA VAL A 536 -15.97 -24.03 -39.27
C VAL A 536 -15.01 -24.27 -38.11
N LEU A 537 -14.50 -25.50 -37.95
CA LEU A 537 -13.51 -25.82 -36.91
C LEU A 537 -12.23 -24.99 -37.09
N PHE A 538 -11.76 -24.85 -38.33
CA PHE A 538 -10.61 -24.01 -38.67
C PHE A 538 -10.87 -22.54 -38.29
N GLY A 539 -12.06 -22.00 -38.58
CA GLY A 539 -12.48 -20.65 -38.19
C GLY A 539 -12.34 -20.39 -36.69
N TYR A 540 -12.84 -21.32 -35.86
CA TYR A 540 -12.73 -21.22 -34.40
C TYR A 540 -11.30 -21.29 -33.86
N ILE A 541 -10.34 -21.80 -34.62
CA ILE A 541 -8.92 -21.83 -34.25
C ILE A 541 -8.22 -20.57 -34.79
N ILE A 542 -8.43 -20.23 -36.05
CA ILE A 542 -7.66 -19.21 -36.76
C ILE A 542 -8.00 -17.79 -36.31
N PHE A 543 -9.28 -17.45 -36.11
CA PHE A 543 -9.68 -16.09 -35.73
C PHE A 543 -9.19 -15.69 -34.33
N PRO A 544 -9.33 -16.53 -33.28
CA PRO A 544 -8.69 -16.27 -31.99
C PRO A 544 -7.17 -16.23 -32.09
N ALA A 545 -6.54 -17.12 -32.87
CA ALA A 545 -5.09 -17.15 -33.02
C ALA A 545 -4.52 -15.87 -33.67
N ILE A 546 -5.13 -15.40 -34.76
CA ILE A 546 -4.72 -14.17 -35.47
C ILE A 546 -4.91 -12.95 -34.57
N THR A 547 -6.05 -12.84 -33.88
CA THR A 547 -6.31 -11.70 -32.98
C THR A 547 -5.39 -11.72 -31.75
N PHE A 548 -5.11 -12.89 -31.17
CA PHE A 548 -4.11 -13.03 -30.12
C PHE A 548 -2.70 -12.66 -30.60
N ALA A 549 -2.31 -13.08 -31.80
CA ALA A 549 -1.04 -12.72 -32.42
C ALA A 549 -0.92 -11.20 -32.60
N ALA A 550 -1.96 -10.53 -33.11
CA ALA A 550 -2.00 -9.08 -33.27
C ALA A 550 -1.88 -8.34 -31.92
N LEU A 551 -2.58 -8.81 -30.89
CA LEU A 551 -2.47 -8.26 -29.53
C LEU A 551 -1.05 -8.42 -28.95
N ARG A 552 -0.43 -9.60 -29.14
CA ARG A 552 0.91 -9.89 -28.63
C ARG A 552 2.02 -9.22 -29.43
N PHE A 553 1.83 -8.97 -30.73
CA PHE A 553 2.87 -8.40 -31.59
C PHE A 553 3.28 -7.00 -31.17
N GLY A 554 2.33 -6.12 -30.86
CA GLY A 554 2.64 -4.74 -30.46
C GLY A 554 3.58 -4.64 -29.25
N GLU A 555 3.64 -5.69 -28.42
CA GLU A 555 4.39 -5.68 -27.17
C GLU A 555 5.57 -6.64 -27.17
N VAL A 556 5.28 -7.92 -27.43
CA VAL A 556 6.29 -8.98 -27.46
C VAL A 556 7.11 -8.83 -28.74
N GLY A 557 6.50 -8.45 -29.87
CA GLY A 557 7.24 -8.15 -31.09
C GLY A 557 8.25 -7.02 -30.84
N MET A 558 7.82 -5.92 -30.22
CA MET A 558 8.71 -4.79 -29.92
C MET A 558 9.80 -5.14 -28.89
N ASP A 559 9.47 -5.86 -27.83
CA ASP A 559 10.45 -6.30 -26.83
C ASP A 559 11.44 -7.31 -27.42
N VAL A 560 10.97 -8.23 -28.28
CA VAL A 560 11.83 -9.20 -28.98
C VAL A 560 12.72 -8.47 -29.98
N VAL A 561 12.21 -7.53 -30.79
CA VAL A 561 13.00 -6.70 -31.71
C VAL A 561 14.09 -5.92 -30.96
N LYS A 562 13.74 -5.25 -29.85
CA LYS A 562 14.70 -4.54 -29.00
C LYS A 562 15.76 -5.47 -28.40
N SER A 563 15.43 -6.74 -28.20
CA SER A 563 16.34 -7.76 -27.67
C SER A 563 17.24 -8.42 -28.72
N LEU A 564 16.94 -8.29 -30.03
CA LEU A 564 17.74 -8.89 -31.10
C LEU A 564 19.14 -8.27 -31.16
N ARG A 565 19.25 -6.94 -31.13
CA ARG A 565 20.54 -6.24 -31.21
C ARG A 565 21.50 -6.63 -30.07
N PRO A 566 21.10 -6.63 -28.79
CA PRO A 566 21.96 -7.11 -27.70
C PRO A 566 22.38 -8.58 -27.83
N LEU A 567 21.48 -9.47 -28.29
CA LEU A 567 21.81 -10.88 -28.52
C LEU A 567 22.84 -11.03 -29.65
N LEU A 568 22.65 -10.32 -30.75
CA LEU A 568 23.61 -10.28 -31.86
C LEU A 568 24.98 -9.76 -31.40
N LEU A 569 24.99 -8.70 -30.58
CA LEU A 569 26.23 -8.17 -30.00
C LEU A 569 26.90 -9.15 -29.02
N SER A 570 26.13 -9.99 -28.32
CA SER A 570 26.66 -11.01 -27.40
C SER A 570 27.28 -12.23 -28.10
N LEU A 571 27.06 -12.37 -29.42
CA LEU A 571 27.72 -13.38 -30.26
C LEU A 571 29.08 -12.88 -30.79
N TYR A 572 29.39 -11.58 -30.65
CA TYR A 572 30.66 -11.03 -31.07
C TYR A 572 31.77 -11.33 -30.03
N PRO A 573 32.97 -11.81 -30.43
CA PRO A 573 34.03 -12.24 -29.50
C PRO A 573 34.50 -11.17 -28.49
N ALA A 574 34.41 -9.88 -28.83
CA ALA A 574 34.76 -8.79 -27.89
C ALA A 574 33.75 -8.59 -26.73
N SER A 575 32.64 -9.34 -26.71
CA SER A 575 31.58 -9.27 -25.70
C SER A 575 31.76 -10.26 -24.52
N SER A 576 32.78 -11.12 -24.55
CA SER A 576 33.13 -12.07 -23.48
C SER A 576 33.37 -11.40 -22.11
N ASN A 577 33.66 -10.10 -22.10
CA ASN A 577 33.80 -9.26 -20.91
C ASN A 577 32.48 -8.61 -20.41
N SER A 578 31.33 -8.90 -20.99
CA SER A 578 30.08 -8.16 -20.71
C SER A 578 29.50 -8.40 -19.30
N ILE A 579 29.52 -9.63 -18.77
CA ILE A 579 29.13 -9.89 -17.37
C ILE A 579 30.09 -9.21 -16.39
N ARG A 580 31.41 -9.21 -16.66
CA ARG A 580 32.39 -8.49 -15.85
C ARG A 580 32.12 -6.99 -15.84
N LYS A 581 31.90 -6.40 -17.02
CA LYS A 581 31.49 -4.99 -17.16
C LYS A 581 30.16 -4.70 -16.44
N LEU A 582 29.23 -5.66 -16.38
CA LEU A 582 27.96 -5.50 -15.68
C LEU A 582 28.13 -5.52 -14.15
N LYS A 583 29.01 -6.39 -13.62
CA LYS A 583 29.40 -6.41 -12.21
C LYS A 583 30.06 -5.09 -11.80
N GLU A 584 31.09 -4.66 -12.54
CA GLU A 584 31.76 -3.37 -12.32
C GLU A 584 30.77 -2.20 -12.38
N ARG A 585 29.79 -2.26 -13.29
CA ARG A 585 28.77 -1.21 -13.41
C ARG A 585 27.76 -1.24 -12.27
N ARG A 586 27.42 -2.41 -11.72
CA ARG A 586 26.57 -2.54 -10.53
C ARG A 586 27.25 -1.91 -9.31
N GLU A 587 28.54 -2.18 -9.11
CA GLU A 587 29.32 -1.60 -8.01
C GLU A 587 29.40 -0.08 -8.14
N LYS A 588 29.75 0.44 -9.33
CA LYS A 588 29.76 1.89 -9.60
C LYS A 588 28.39 2.54 -9.35
N LEU A 589 27.31 1.88 -9.77
CA LEU A 589 25.95 2.38 -9.54
C LEU A 589 25.57 2.36 -8.06
N SER A 590 25.94 1.33 -7.32
CA SER A 590 25.73 1.26 -5.87
C SER A 590 26.43 2.41 -5.16
N ALA A 591 27.71 2.65 -5.48
CA ALA A 591 28.46 3.79 -4.93
C ALA A 591 27.83 5.15 -5.30
N GLN A 592 27.40 5.34 -6.55
CA GLN A 592 26.73 6.56 -7.00
C GLN A 592 25.39 6.79 -6.29
N VAL A 593 24.56 5.75 -6.14
CA VAL A 593 23.29 5.84 -5.41
C VAL A 593 23.56 6.24 -3.96
N THR A 594 24.51 5.60 -3.30
CA THR A 594 24.88 5.90 -1.91
C THR A 594 25.39 7.33 -1.75
N ASN A 595 26.26 7.80 -2.65
CA ASN A 595 26.77 9.17 -2.62
C ASN A 595 25.64 10.21 -2.83
N VAL A 596 24.77 10.01 -3.82
CA VAL A 596 23.63 10.93 -4.06
C VAL A 596 22.68 10.95 -2.85
N ILE A 597 22.42 9.80 -2.22
CA ILE A 597 21.59 9.72 -1.01
C ILE A 597 22.27 10.42 0.17
N ASN A 598 23.58 10.23 0.36
CA ASN A 598 24.32 10.84 1.47
C ASN A 598 24.51 12.35 1.30
N THR A 599 24.58 12.85 0.07
CA THR A 599 24.71 14.29 -0.22
C THR A 599 23.38 15.02 -0.13
N LEU A 600 22.31 14.47 -0.71
CA LEU A 600 20.99 15.12 -0.75
C LEU A 600 20.08 14.76 0.43
N GLY A 601 20.36 13.66 1.12
CA GLY A 601 19.56 13.16 2.23
C GLY A 601 19.51 14.11 3.43
N PRO A 602 20.65 14.64 3.92
CA PRO A 602 20.69 15.57 5.05
C PRO A 602 19.92 16.88 4.80
N GLU A 603 19.85 17.35 3.55
CA GLU A 603 19.12 18.56 3.18
C GLU A 603 17.59 18.42 3.37
N VAL A 604 17.04 17.21 3.21
CA VAL A 604 15.60 16.94 3.29
C VAL A 604 15.19 16.34 4.63
N PHE A 605 16.11 15.65 5.32
CA PHE A 605 15.84 14.92 6.55
C PHE A 605 16.85 15.34 7.64
N PRO A 606 16.43 16.13 8.65
CA PRO A 606 17.32 16.56 9.75
C PRO A 606 17.85 15.41 10.60
N ASP A 607 17.17 14.26 10.59
CA ASP A 607 17.50 13.03 11.32
C ASP A 607 18.22 11.99 10.43
N PHE A 608 18.79 12.41 9.30
CA PHE A 608 19.36 11.52 8.30
C PHE A 608 20.40 10.56 8.88
N ASP A 609 21.35 11.06 9.68
CA ASP A 609 22.46 10.26 10.20
C ASP A 609 22.05 9.21 11.24
N ALA A 610 20.99 9.47 12.02
CA ALA A 610 20.46 8.51 13.00
C ALA A 610 19.72 7.33 12.36
N SER A 611 19.29 7.47 11.10
CA SER A 611 18.51 6.48 10.34
C SER A 611 19.31 5.74 9.27
N ARG A 612 20.63 5.95 9.24
CA ARG A 612 21.54 5.50 8.18
C ARG A 612 21.72 3.97 8.23
N ILE A 613 21.54 3.31 7.08
CA ILE A 613 21.66 1.83 6.95
C ILE A 613 23.09 1.39 6.61
N VAL A 614 23.83 2.25 5.89
CA VAL A 614 25.22 2.02 5.46
C VAL A 614 26.09 3.11 6.07
N ALA A 615 27.01 2.74 6.97
CA ALA A 615 27.99 3.66 7.54
C ALA A 615 28.85 4.30 6.43
N ASP A 616 29.27 5.55 6.63
CA ASP A 616 30.16 6.22 5.68
C ASP A 616 31.53 5.54 5.69
N PRO A 617 32.07 5.06 4.54
CA PRO A 617 33.44 4.54 4.49
C PRO A 617 34.50 5.63 4.72
N PHE A 618 34.12 6.91 4.65
CA PHE A 618 35.03 8.05 4.71
C PHE A 618 34.95 8.86 6.01
N VAL A 619 34.07 8.45 6.94
CA VAL A 619 34.09 8.97 8.31
C VAL A 619 34.89 7.99 9.14
N PHE A 620 36.20 8.23 9.25
CA PHE A 620 37.03 7.58 10.26
C PHE A 620 36.42 7.84 11.64
N GLU A 621 36.36 6.79 12.47
CA GLU A 621 35.98 6.87 13.88
C GLU A 621 36.91 7.85 14.61
N GLY A 622 36.55 9.13 14.62
CA GLY A 622 37.29 10.19 15.31
C GLY A 622 36.39 11.20 16.01
N SER A 623 35.07 11.06 15.92
CA SER A 623 34.10 11.98 16.54
C SER A 623 32.90 11.27 17.13
N SER A 624 33.14 10.16 17.82
CA SER A 624 32.22 9.74 18.88
C SER A 624 32.38 10.70 20.06
N PRO A 625 31.29 11.19 20.69
CA PRO A 625 31.41 12.05 21.86
C PRO A 625 32.12 11.30 22.98
N ILE A 626 33.20 11.91 23.47
CA ILE A 626 34.00 11.43 24.60
C ILE A 626 33.05 11.27 25.79
N THR A 627 32.86 10.03 26.23
CA THR A 627 32.19 9.75 27.50
C THR A 627 33.23 9.99 28.59
N PRO A 628 32.94 10.75 29.66
CA PRO A 628 33.93 11.09 30.67
C PRO A 628 34.42 9.82 31.38
N THR A 629 35.73 9.80 31.51
CA THR A 629 36.64 8.80 32.04
C THR A 629 36.11 8.12 33.31
N ARG A 630 36.03 6.79 33.30
CA ARG A 630 36.08 6.00 34.55
C ARG A 630 37.55 5.63 34.76
N MET A 631 38.19 6.27 35.73
CA MET A 631 39.49 5.86 36.25
C MET A 631 39.42 4.40 36.70
N GLU A 632 40.08 3.50 35.97
CA GLU A 632 40.42 2.17 36.46
C GLU A 632 41.77 2.25 37.18
N PHE A 633 41.71 2.13 38.51
CA PHE A 633 42.86 1.77 39.32
C PHE A 633 43.34 0.37 38.93
N HIS A 634 44.47 0.27 38.22
CA HIS A 634 45.20 -0.98 38.10
C HIS A 634 46.34 -1.06 39.11
N ARG A 635 46.26 -2.12 39.93
CA ARG A 635 47.26 -2.55 40.91
C ARG A 635 48.57 -2.94 40.23
N ARG A 636 49.63 -2.60 40.95
CA ARG A 636 51.06 -2.86 40.76
C ARG A 636 51.41 -4.37 40.70
N GLY A 637 52.36 -4.73 39.85
CA GLY A 637 53.06 -6.03 39.80
C GLY A 637 53.56 -6.30 38.38
N SER A 638 54.71 -5.77 37.98
CA SER A 638 56.06 -6.36 38.04
C SER A 638 56.42 -7.21 36.81
N ASP A 639 57.39 -6.68 36.07
CA ASP A 639 58.54 -7.33 35.43
C ASP A 639 58.50 -7.80 33.96
N HIS A 640 59.38 -7.13 33.21
CA HIS A 640 60.33 -7.61 32.19
C HIS A 640 59.78 -8.14 30.84
N SER A 641 59.91 -7.33 29.77
CA SER A 641 61.01 -7.35 28.75
C SER A 641 60.75 -8.36 27.62
N SER A 642 60.95 -8.15 26.32
CA SER A 642 61.44 -7.05 25.48
C SER A 642 61.57 -7.61 24.03
N ILE A 643 61.48 -6.73 23.01
CA ILE A 643 62.12 -6.83 21.66
C ILE A 643 61.49 -7.86 20.68
N SER A 644 60.76 -7.48 19.62
CA SER A 644 61.14 -6.76 18.36
C SER A 644 62.05 -7.57 17.44
N GLU A 645 61.55 -7.97 16.26
CA GLU A 645 62.18 -7.60 14.98
C GLU A 645 61.36 -7.99 13.75
N MET A 646 61.70 -7.32 12.66
CA MET A 646 60.90 -6.95 11.50
C MET A 646 61.68 -7.33 10.24
N GLU A 647 60.94 -7.55 9.15
CA GLU A 647 61.28 -7.21 7.76
C GLU A 647 61.71 -8.24 6.66
N TRP A 648 60.72 -8.59 5.81
CA TRP A 648 60.62 -8.43 4.33
C TRP A 648 61.36 -9.38 3.32
N PRO A 649 60.92 -9.44 2.02
CA PRO A 649 60.67 -10.68 1.28
C PRO A 649 61.40 -10.87 -0.07
N GLY A 650 61.34 -12.07 -0.67
CA GLY A 650 61.66 -12.26 -2.10
C GLY A 650 61.52 -13.67 -2.71
N PHE A 651 60.60 -13.77 -3.68
CA PHE A 651 60.65 -14.48 -4.98
C PHE A 651 60.61 -16.04 -5.15
N TYR A 652 59.43 -16.50 -5.62
CA TYR A 652 58.99 -17.57 -6.56
C TYR A 652 59.80 -18.87 -6.84
N LYS A 653 59.09 -20.01 -6.75
CA LYS A 653 58.94 -20.98 -7.86
C LYS A 653 57.71 -21.89 -7.70
N ILE A 654 57.15 -22.25 -8.85
CA ILE A 654 55.85 -22.90 -9.09
C ILE A 654 56.00 -24.42 -9.11
N SER A 655 55.05 -25.14 -8.49
CA SER A 655 54.60 -26.46 -8.96
C SER A 655 53.19 -26.77 -8.45
N THR A 656 52.35 -27.14 -9.40
CA THR A 656 50.94 -27.51 -9.35
C THR A 656 50.69 -28.86 -8.69
N ASP A 657 49.66 -28.97 -7.86
CA ASP A 657 48.70 -30.08 -7.89
C ASP A 657 47.44 -29.83 -7.03
N TYR A 658 46.44 -30.67 -7.26
CA TYR A 658 45.00 -30.43 -7.18
C TYR A 658 44.36 -30.02 -5.83
N VAL A 659 43.23 -29.32 -5.99
CA VAL A 659 42.43 -28.56 -5.03
C VAL A 659 41.52 -29.44 -4.15
N MET A 660 41.64 -29.30 -2.83
CA MET A 660 40.60 -29.63 -1.86
C MET A 660 40.62 -28.63 -0.67
N ASN A 661 39.52 -27.87 -0.55
CA ASN A 661 39.02 -27.07 0.59
C ASN A 661 39.95 -26.74 1.79
N ARG A 662 40.24 -25.43 1.99
CA ARG A 662 39.98 -24.60 3.21
C ARG A 662 40.80 -23.30 3.19
N MET A 663 40.16 -22.16 3.47
CA MET A 663 40.60 -21.05 4.34
C MET A 663 39.60 -19.87 4.18
N ASN A 664 38.81 -19.50 5.19
CA ASN A 664 39.15 -18.67 6.36
C ASN A 664 39.65 -17.26 5.99
N GLY A 665 38.71 -16.33 5.82
CA GLY A 665 38.93 -14.90 6.08
C GLY A 665 38.42 -14.57 7.48
N HIS A 666 39.26 -13.94 8.30
CA HIS A 666 39.00 -13.62 9.70
C HIS A 666 37.80 -12.67 9.88
N LEU A 667 36.90 -13.06 10.78
CA LEU A 667 35.84 -12.20 11.33
C LEU A 667 36.43 -11.39 12.49
N PRO A 668 36.18 -10.07 12.59
CA PRO A 668 36.30 -9.40 13.87
C PRO A 668 35.17 -9.86 14.80
N ARG A 669 35.54 -10.50 15.91
CA ARG A 669 34.66 -10.85 17.03
C ARG A 669 34.58 -9.65 17.98
N SER A 670 33.61 -8.75 17.77
CA SER A 670 33.05 -7.89 18.83
C SER A 670 31.99 -6.94 18.28
N GLU A 671 30.82 -7.43 17.92
CA GLU A 671 29.60 -6.60 18.01
C GLU A 671 28.50 -7.44 18.64
N SER A 672 28.47 -7.40 19.96
CA SER A 672 27.41 -7.96 20.79
C SER A 672 26.10 -7.21 20.57
N LEU A 673 24.99 -7.96 20.62
CA LEU A 673 23.60 -7.50 20.54
C LEU A 673 23.16 -6.59 21.70
N SER A 674 24.07 -5.84 22.32
CA SER A 674 23.83 -4.99 23.49
C SER A 674 23.36 -3.57 23.15
N ASN A 675 23.46 -3.11 21.89
CA ASN A 675 23.11 -1.74 21.50
C ASN A 675 21.69 -1.54 20.96
N LEU A 676 20.81 -2.55 21.02
CA LEU A 676 19.39 -2.40 20.68
C LEU A 676 18.57 -1.66 21.76
N GLY A 677 19.16 -1.42 22.95
CA GLY A 677 18.51 -0.72 24.06
C GLY A 677 18.52 0.81 23.99
N ASN A 678 19.33 1.41 23.10
CA ASN A 678 19.46 2.88 22.97
C ASN A 678 18.58 3.50 21.87
N ILE A 679 17.72 2.72 21.23
CA ILE A 679 16.69 3.26 20.33
C ILE A 679 15.52 3.68 21.21
N SER A 680 15.28 4.99 21.32
CA SER A 680 14.29 5.65 22.20
C SER A 680 12.81 5.30 21.95
N LEU A 681 12.54 4.26 21.17
CA LEU A 681 11.21 3.74 20.86
C LEU A 681 10.84 2.48 21.69
N PHE A 682 11.78 1.88 22.44
CA PHE A 682 11.56 0.62 23.18
C PHE A 682 11.99 0.62 24.67
N ALA A 683 12.28 1.77 25.29
CA ALA A 683 12.56 1.80 26.73
C ALA A 683 11.25 1.71 27.54
N THR A 684 10.93 0.54 28.10
CA THR A 684 9.71 0.30 28.91
C THR A 684 9.89 0.44 30.42
N ARG A 685 11.01 0.99 30.92
CA ARG A 685 11.16 1.29 32.36
C ARG A 685 12.02 2.54 32.62
N PRO A 686 11.62 3.42 33.55
CA PRO A 686 12.55 4.41 34.10
C PRO A 686 13.59 3.68 34.97
N PRO A 687 14.85 4.14 35.02
CA PRO A 687 15.89 3.50 35.80
C PRO A 687 15.59 3.61 37.30
N SER A 688 15.52 2.47 37.98
CA SER A 688 15.41 2.37 39.43
C SER A 688 16.69 2.85 40.10
N ARG A 689 16.59 3.86 40.97
CA ARG A 689 17.67 4.33 41.85
C ARG A 689 18.06 3.25 42.87
N SER A 690 19.34 2.92 42.96
CA SER A 690 19.96 2.26 44.11
C SER A 690 19.94 3.20 45.32
N ARG A 691 19.54 2.67 46.48
CA ARG A 691 19.50 3.35 47.77
C ARG A 691 20.92 3.64 48.29
N SER A 692 21.16 4.88 48.67
CA SER A 692 22.11 5.24 49.74
C SER A 692 21.40 6.27 50.65
N ARG A 693 21.37 5.98 51.95
CA ARG A 693 20.79 6.82 53.00
C ARG A 693 21.65 8.07 53.17
N SER A 694 21.02 9.24 53.27
CA SER A 694 21.49 10.38 54.06
C SER A 694 20.33 11.36 54.25
N SER A 695 20.18 11.82 55.48
CA SER A 695 19.11 12.62 56.06
C SER A 695 19.22 14.11 55.73
N SER A 696 18.10 14.75 55.39
CA SER A 696 17.72 16.06 55.97
C SER A 696 16.29 16.46 55.57
N ARG A 697 15.61 17.04 56.56
CA ARG A 697 14.25 17.59 56.60
C ARG A 697 14.03 18.67 55.54
N GLY A 698 12.76 18.85 55.15
CA GLY A 698 12.19 20.19 55.03
C GLY A 698 11.65 20.60 53.67
N GLU A 699 10.32 20.74 53.65
CA GLU A 699 9.52 21.70 52.87
C GLU A 699 9.07 21.35 51.45
N ALA A 700 7.74 21.29 51.37
CA ALA A 700 6.92 21.16 50.19
C ALA A 700 6.65 22.53 49.58
N ILE A 701 6.72 22.62 48.24
CA ILE A 701 5.91 23.55 47.46
C ILE A 701 5.39 22.79 46.23
N SER A 702 4.07 22.74 46.15
CA SER A 702 3.23 22.26 45.06
C SER A 702 3.37 23.06 43.76
N CYS A 703 3.30 22.41 42.60
CA CYS A 703 2.71 23.02 41.40
C CYS A 703 2.17 21.93 40.46
N GLU A 704 1.14 22.31 39.71
CA GLU A 704 0.00 21.49 39.33
C GLU A 704 0.18 20.61 38.08
N THR A 705 -0.62 19.55 38.12
CA THR A 705 -0.98 18.63 37.05
C THR A 705 -1.69 19.37 35.89
N PHE A 706 -1.17 19.29 34.67
CA PHE A 706 -1.89 19.77 33.48
C PHE A 706 -2.91 18.73 32.99
N PRO A 707 -4.17 19.12 32.68
CA PRO A 707 -5.18 18.24 32.12
C PRO A 707 -4.99 18.09 30.59
N LEU A 708 -4.92 16.86 30.10
CA LEU A 708 -4.91 16.55 28.68
C LEU A 708 -6.34 16.63 28.12
N GLN A 709 -6.62 17.69 27.35
CA GLN A 709 -7.84 17.80 26.54
C GLN A 709 -7.69 17.04 25.21
N SER A 710 -8.78 16.37 24.84
CA SER A 710 -8.95 15.52 23.66
C SER A 710 -8.69 16.21 22.33
N LEU A 711 -8.00 15.49 21.43
CA LEU A 711 -7.74 15.81 20.02
C LEU A 711 -9.03 15.88 19.17
N SER A 712 -9.78 16.96 19.28
CA SER A 712 -10.92 17.22 18.39
C SER A 712 -11.02 18.70 18.03
N THR A 713 -10.10 19.18 17.19
CA THR A 713 -10.28 20.35 16.29
C THR A 713 -9.03 20.48 15.38
N LEU A 714 -8.97 19.69 14.31
CA LEU A 714 -7.97 19.85 13.24
C LEU A 714 -8.65 19.96 11.88
N ASP A 715 -9.55 20.94 11.73
CA ASP A 715 -10.27 21.18 10.47
C ASP A 715 -10.15 22.64 9.96
N SER A 716 -9.29 23.48 10.55
CA SER A 716 -9.04 24.83 10.01
C SER A 716 -7.55 25.12 9.83
N ALA A 717 -7.21 25.79 8.72
CA ALA A 717 -5.85 26.25 8.41
C ALA A 717 -5.26 27.13 9.54
N SER A 718 -6.12 27.83 10.28
CA SER A 718 -5.75 28.64 11.46
C SER A 718 -5.26 27.80 12.65
N GLY A 719 -5.79 26.59 12.87
CA GLY A 719 -5.35 25.72 13.98
C GLY A 719 -3.94 25.16 13.78
N LEU A 720 -3.58 24.89 12.53
CA LEU A 720 -2.26 24.38 12.15
C LEU A 720 -1.18 25.47 12.25
N GLU A 721 -1.56 26.72 11.99
CA GLU A 721 -0.67 27.88 12.10
C GLU A 721 -0.35 28.23 13.56
N VAL A 722 -1.33 28.13 14.46
CA VAL A 722 -1.13 28.32 15.92
C VAL A 722 -0.27 27.22 16.54
N VAL A 723 -0.39 25.98 16.07
CA VAL A 723 0.50 24.89 16.52
C VAL A 723 1.91 25.08 15.96
N SER A 724 2.04 25.51 14.70
CA SER A 724 3.32 25.82 14.07
C SER A 724 4.03 27.03 14.72
N SER A 725 3.29 28.04 15.19
CA SER A 725 3.87 29.17 15.93
C SER A 725 4.34 28.73 17.32
N LYS A 726 3.52 27.98 18.07
CA LYS A 726 3.91 27.45 19.39
C LYS A 726 5.11 26.51 19.33
N ILE A 727 5.22 25.69 18.28
CA ILE A 727 6.39 24.82 18.06
C ILE A 727 7.63 25.66 17.72
N ARG A 728 7.50 26.73 16.92
CA ARG A 728 8.60 27.66 16.62
C ARG A 728 9.08 28.39 17.87
N ASP A 729 8.18 28.84 18.72
CA ASP A 729 8.52 29.53 19.96
C ASP A 729 9.20 28.58 20.95
N ALA A 730 8.69 27.36 21.12
CA ALA A 730 9.32 26.32 21.94
C ALA A 730 10.71 25.92 21.41
N MET A 731 10.91 25.85 20.10
CA MET A 731 12.24 25.60 19.51
C MET A 731 13.20 26.78 19.70
N ARG A 732 12.69 28.02 19.65
CA ARG A 732 13.49 29.23 19.89
C ARG A 732 13.98 29.29 21.33
N GLU A 733 13.12 28.94 22.28
CA GLU A 733 13.44 28.90 23.71
C GLU A 733 14.48 27.81 24.02
N ARG A 734 14.36 26.63 23.40
CA ARG A 734 15.38 25.56 23.47
C ARG A 734 16.72 25.97 22.88
N ARG A 735 16.71 26.78 21.81
CA ARG A 735 17.92 27.30 21.16
C ARG A 735 18.62 28.34 22.05
N LEU A 736 17.84 29.17 22.74
CA LEU A 736 18.36 30.13 23.73
C LEU A 736 18.95 29.41 24.95
N GLN A 737 18.30 28.36 25.45
CA GLN A 737 18.85 27.54 26.54
C GLN A 737 20.16 26.88 26.13
N ARG A 738 20.24 26.26 24.94
CA ARG A 738 21.49 25.69 24.42
C ARG A 738 22.59 26.74 24.27
N ARG A 739 22.25 27.95 23.83
CA ARG A 739 23.23 29.03 23.70
C ARG A 739 23.78 29.46 25.07
N LYS A 740 22.93 29.58 26.08
CA LYS A 740 23.36 29.85 27.46
C LYS A 740 24.25 28.73 28.03
N THR A 741 23.93 27.46 27.72
CA THR A 741 24.78 26.34 28.13
C THR A 741 26.15 26.36 27.44
N ILE A 742 26.20 26.70 26.15
CA ILE A 742 27.45 26.79 25.38
C ILE A 742 28.30 28.00 25.84
N GLU A 743 27.68 29.13 26.15
CA GLU A 743 28.36 30.30 26.70
C GLU A 743 28.88 30.04 28.13
N GLY A 744 28.19 29.22 28.93
CA GLY A 744 28.68 28.75 30.23
C GLY A 744 29.89 27.84 30.10
N ILE A 745 29.86 26.85 29.19
CA ILE A 745 30.98 25.93 28.93
C ILE A 745 32.21 26.69 28.42
N ARG A 746 32.04 27.64 27.49
CA ARG A 746 33.13 28.50 27.01
C ARG A 746 33.76 29.37 28.12
N SER A 747 33.00 29.71 29.15
CA SER A 747 33.49 30.51 30.27
C SER A 747 34.24 29.67 31.32
N GLU A 748 34.02 28.35 31.34
CA GLU A 748 34.78 27.38 32.14
C GLU A 748 36.06 26.97 31.40
N ASP A 749 35.99 26.66 30.10
CA ASP A 749 37.17 26.31 29.29
C ASP A 749 38.21 27.45 29.26
N ALA A 750 37.76 28.72 29.21
CA ALA A 750 38.66 29.88 29.26
C ALA A 750 39.29 30.14 30.65
N ARG A 751 38.74 29.55 31.72
CA ARG A 751 39.37 29.58 33.05
C ARG A 751 40.41 28.49 33.19
N ASP A 752 40.16 27.31 32.61
CA ASP A 752 41.10 26.17 32.68
C ASP A 752 42.33 26.37 31.78
N GLU A 753 42.20 27.01 30.60
CA GLU A 753 43.35 27.37 29.76
C GLU A 753 44.31 28.37 30.42
N ASN A 754 43.80 29.24 31.31
CA ASN A 754 44.64 30.20 32.03
C ASN A 754 45.42 29.57 33.20
N TYR A 755 45.01 28.39 33.69
CA TYR A 755 45.77 27.64 34.69
C TYR A 755 46.91 26.84 34.03
N GLU A 756 46.69 26.22 32.86
CA GLU A 756 47.74 25.44 32.16
C GLU A 756 48.85 26.31 31.54
N SER A 757 48.60 27.59 31.24
CA SER A 757 49.65 28.52 30.78
C SER A 757 50.62 28.90 31.91
N SER A 758 50.19 28.84 33.18
CA SER A 758 51.03 29.24 34.32
C SER A 758 51.99 28.13 34.79
N GLU A 759 51.69 26.85 34.49
CA GLU A 759 52.57 25.73 34.85
C GLU A 759 53.68 25.48 33.81
N LYS A 760 53.50 25.91 32.56
CA LYS A 760 54.53 25.74 31.50
C LYS A 760 55.65 26.78 31.52
N GLU A 761 55.45 27.95 32.14
CA GLU A 761 56.51 28.94 32.34
C GLU A 761 57.45 28.59 33.51
N ILE A 762 57.05 27.71 34.44
CA ILE A 762 57.88 27.32 35.60
C ILE A 762 58.82 26.15 35.27
N SER A 763 58.56 25.39 34.21
CA SER A 763 59.35 24.22 33.80
C SER A 763 60.46 24.49 32.78
N LEU A 764 60.62 25.73 32.29
CA LEU A 764 61.63 26.10 31.28
C LEU A 764 62.85 26.86 31.84
N GLU A 765 62.95 27.02 33.17
CA GLU A 765 64.05 27.71 33.85
C GLU A 765 65.04 26.77 34.57
N LYS A 766 64.97 25.46 34.34
CA LYS A 766 65.89 24.47 34.90
C LYS A 766 66.27 23.43 33.85
N ASP A 767 67.18 23.80 32.94
CA ASP A 767 68.21 22.91 32.38
C ASP A 767 69.00 23.65 31.28
N GLU A 768 69.70 24.73 31.64
CA GLU A 768 70.90 25.17 30.93
C GLU A 768 71.91 25.75 31.96
N GLY A 769 73.00 25.01 32.19
CA GLY A 769 74.16 25.49 32.93
C GLY A 769 75.14 24.37 33.31
N ILE A 770 76.39 24.51 32.83
CA ILE A 770 77.66 23.84 33.21
C ILE A 770 78.08 22.66 32.30
N ASP A 771 79.22 22.60 31.60
CA ASP A 771 80.35 23.52 31.34
C ASP A 771 81.22 22.94 30.18
N THR A 772 81.57 23.76 29.17
CA THR A 772 82.92 24.06 28.61
C THR A 772 82.80 24.79 27.28
#